data_AF-A0A377ZEU8-F1
#
_entry.id   AF-A0A377ZEU8-F1
#
_cell.length_a   1.000
_cell.length_b   1.000
_cell.length_c   1.000
_cell.angle_alpha   90.00
_cell.angle_beta   90.00
_cell.angle_gamma   90.00
#
_symmetry.space_group_name_H-M   'P 1'
#
loop_
_entity.id
_entity.type
_entity.pdbx_description
1 polymer ?
#
loop_
_entity_poly.entity_id
_entity_poly.type
_entity_poly.pdbx_seq_one_letter_code
_entity_poly.pdbx_strand_id
1 'polypeptide(L)'
;MPQLPFYNRQVTTQGLGAGPVNLPTTSADQQFLNAGAEMAARATEDITRTANDTAMQGASLNLDNLKYNLDKSVQEKQGLDARTAAADALKQFDQASSELDQTIPASRREDWSVLKATTRLQLQSSTDSHSLNEYRRYQQGQFEGRMNIAELDAGRYWDNHGALKISEAKAFDAIDTYADISGWSPEQTAAMKQEMQQKMAKNATLSNIAFRTQSMMNADGTLNAYDGTIDADQLTTAMIWQESKGSQLDANGKPLTSKKGAVGIAQIMKDTGPEAAEAAGLPWDEVRWKNDPAYNFALGKAYLNKQLKRFGGNPVLALAAYNAGAGMVNDWINGTNITGKNKSLLKNGDPRTGAITDEDFVRSIPFGETQNYVAKIMDSVPSVPKTATMAAITDTPYFHQLSPQDQSSALSGMAEILNKQRQASRVVLDGVVNDASAALRNGQQPQVMPSRNQLISTYGLVQGGQLYTQLQNDEAFGNNVKLVKNIPPAQQQQLLEQAKPETGPNYAERLKNYEQLQSAISAVNSARNADPVAFGIKEGAVGQIDFTDLNSLQSSMQARAVQAGRISQQYGTPPTLLTKAEAKQFSTMLSQSAPGDALTLLQAVGRSLPPQGVSMFQAQLGENNPTYGALAGILAAPDNYLNTRSGIGSYVDYPLTVDKYIASERILQGYRALSPSAQDKKSGVTPITIPSDQKMQESFNDLAGDAFPMSSQERQRAYGLFKSAYAGELLNNPDLDSGDRADAAKSVDDKIAGKAILYATGGVLKYRGTDVVAPYGMGEDDFTSKMDNARAEAFKGLGSPSNFAPVKLPSGRYGFRVGNRLATKDGQILTVEIN
;
A
#
# COMPACT_ATOMS: atom_id res chain seq x y z
N MET A 1 7.49 61.30 -57.58
CA MET A 1 7.62 62.78 -57.54
C MET A 1 8.77 63.14 -56.61
N PRO A 2 9.55 64.22 -56.84
CA PRO A 2 9.36 65.32 -57.81
C PRO A 2 10.42 65.27 -58.95
N GLN A 3 10.21 65.59 -60.24
CA GLN A 3 9.55 66.70 -60.97
C GLN A 3 10.26 68.06 -60.90
N LEU A 4 10.97 68.34 -62.03
CA LEU A 4 11.10 69.61 -62.79
C LEU A 4 12.04 70.71 -62.21
N PRO A 5 12.61 71.63 -63.05
CA PRO A 5 12.08 72.09 -64.35
C PRO A 5 13.08 72.36 -65.50
N PHE A 6 12.49 72.44 -66.69
CA PHE A 6 13.00 73.09 -67.90
C PHE A 6 13.33 74.58 -67.66
N TYR A 7 14.33 75.10 -68.39
CA TYR A 7 14.30 76.49 -68.84
C TYR A 7 14.79 76.65 -70.28
N ASN A 8 13.85 77.11 -71.10
CA ASN A 8 14.02 77.78 -72.38
C ASN A 8 14.94 79.00 -72.24
N ARG A 9 15.85 79.21 -73.20
CA ARG A 9 16.24 80.55 -73.66
C ARG A 9 16.43 80.56 -75.16
N GLN A 10 15.48 81.22 -75.84
CA GLN A 10 15.60 81.77 -77.18
C GLN A 10 16.65 82.91 -77.19
N VAL A 11 17.52 82.94 -78.20
CA VAL A 11 18.18 84.15 -78.74
C VAL A 11 18.58 83.84 -80.19
N THR A 12 17.74 84.09 -81.20
CA THR A 12 17.81 85.25 -82.13
C THR A 12 19.22 85.67 -82.57
N THR A 13 19.57 85.38 -83.83
CA THR A 13 20.60 86.13 -84.56
C THR A 13 19.93 87.15 -85.48
N GLN A 14 20.17 88.43 -85.17
CA GLN A 14 19.95 89.58 -86.04
C GLN A 14 20.68 89.40 -87.38
N GLY A 15 20.04 89.85 -88.45
CA GLY A 15 20.68 90.06 -89.74
C GLY A 15 21.69 91.21 -89.69
N LEU A 16 22.85 90.98 -90.29
CA LEU A 16 23.80 91.96 -90.83
C LEU A 16 24.09 91.41 -92.23
N GLY A 17 23.81 92.08 -93.34
CA GLY A 17 23.97 93.50 -93.61
C GLY A 17 24.77 93.53 -94.92
N ALA A 18 24.09 93.88 -96.01
CA ALA A 18 24.64 93.90 -97.35
C ALA A 18 25.87 94.81 -97.44
N GLY A 19 26.95 94.28 -98.03
CA GLY A 19 28.08 95.04 -98.55
C GLY A 19 28.43 94.44 -99.91
N PRO A 20 28.34 95.17 -101.03
CA PRO A 20 28.52 94.60 -102.34
C PRO A 20 30.02 94.52 -102.62
N VAL A 21 30.56 93.35 -102.95
CA VAL A 21 31.86 93.33 -103.62
C VAL A 21 31.87 92.25 -104.69
N ASN A 22 31.69 92.75 -105.92
CA ASN A 22 32.22 92.30 -107.20
C ASN A 22 32.70 90.85 -107.31
N LEU A 23 32.04 90.12 -108.19
CA LEU A 23 32.39 88.78 -108.67
C LEU A 23 33.66 88.80 -109.55
N PRO A 24 34.74 88.10 -109.15
CA PRO A 24 35.80 87.66 -110.04
C PRO A 24 35.71 86.15 -110.26
N THR A 25 35.71 85.73 -111.51
CA THR A 25 35.59 84.33 -111.96
C THR A 25 36.92 83.58 -111.87
N THR A 26 37.26 82.90 -110.77
CA THR A 26 38.40 81.95 -110.73
C THR A 26 38.29 80.80 -109.71
N SER A 27 38.97 79.70 -110.05
CA SER A 27 39.11 78.32 -109.54
C SER A 27 39.32 78.04 -108.03
N ALA A 28 39.07 78.98 -107.13
CA ALA A 28 39.21 78.75 -105.68
C ALA A 28 38.00 78.01 -105.04
N ASP A 29 36.83 78.01 -105.69
CA ASP A 29 35.60 77.41 -105.17
C ASP A 29 35.61 75.87 -105.11
N GLN A 30 36.42 75.20 -105.96
CA GLN A 30 36.53 73.74 -105.95
C GLN A 30 37.29 73.19 -104.72
N GLN A 31 38.24 73.94 -104.16
CA GLN A 31 39.01 73.49 -103.00
C GLN A 31 38.21 73.57 -101.69
N PHE A 32 37.32 74.56 -101.56
CA PHE A 32 36.43 74.68 -100.39
C PHE A 32 35.30 73.63 -100.39
N LEU A 33 34.79 73.26 -101.57
CA LEU A 33 33.85 72.15 -101.74
C LEU A 33 34.47 70.79 -101.39
N ASN A 34 35.73 70.55 -101.78
CA ASN A 34 36.43 69.30 -101.47
C ASN A 34 36.78 69.14 -99.98
N ALA A 35 37.16 70.22 -99.28
CA ALA A 35 37.41 70.20 -97.84
C ALA A 35 36.13 69.98 -97.01
N GLY A 36 34.99 70.52 -97.46
CA GLY A 36 33.67 70.24 -96.88
C GLY A 36 33.20 68.80 -97.10
N ALA A 37 33.51 68.21 -98.27
CA ALA A 37 33.20 66.82 -98.59
C ALA A 37 34.03 65.83 -97.76
N GLU A 38 35.32 66.09 -97.53
CA GLU A 38 36.18 65.25 -96.66
C GLU A 38 35.78 65.32 -95.18
N MET A 39 35.41 66.49 -94.66
CA MET A 39 34.88 66.62 -93.29
C MET A 39 33.53 65.91 -93.12
N ALA A 40 32.63 66.01 -94.11
CA ALA A 40 31.36 65.29 -94.11
C ALA A 40 31.55 63.76 -94.20
N ALA A 41 32.54 63.29 -94.97
CA ALA A 41 32.89 61.88 -95.06
C ALA A 41 33.43 61.33 -93.73
N ARG A 42 34.34 62.05 -93.06
CA ARG A 42 34.86 61.68 -91.73
C ARG A 42 33.78 61.72 -90.64
N ALA A 43 32.92 62.73 -90.66
CA ALA A 43 31.78 62.81 -89.74
C ALA A 43 30.78 61.66 -89.96
N THR A 44 30.56 61.25 -91.21
CA THR A 44 29.69 60.11 -91.56
C THR A 44 30.31 58.78 -91.11
N GLU A 45 31.64 58.63 -91.28
CA GLU A 45 32.39 57.46 -90.79
C GLU A 45 32.36 57.38 -89.26
N ASP A 46 32.54 58.50 -88.56
CA ASP A 46 32.44 58.58 -87.09
C ASP A 46 31.02 58.30 -86.57
N ILE A 47 29.98 58.83 -87.23
CA ILE A 47 28.58 58.55 -86.90
C ILE A 47 28.26 57.07 -87.12
N THR A 48 28.72 56.48 -88.23
CA THR A 48 28.50 55.06 -88.55
C THR A 48 29.24 54.15 -87.57
N ARG A 49 30.48 54.48 -87.19
CA ARG A 49 31.23 53.78 -86.15
C ARG A 49 30.52 53.85 -84.80
N THR A 50 30.10 55.04 -84.39
CA THR A 50 29.39 55.28 -83.12
C THR A 50 28.04 54.54 -83.07
N ALA A 51 27.29 54.54 -84.18
CA ALA A 51 26.05 53.79 -84.30
C ALA A 51 26.27 52.27 -84.23
N ASN A 52 27.32 51.77 -84.90
CA ASN A 52 27.69 50.35 -84.84
C ASN A 52 28.14 49.92 -83.44
N ASP A 53 28.90 50.77 -82.74
CA ASP A 53 29.32 50.54 -81.35
C ASP A 53 28.14 50.57 -80.37
N THR A 54 27.17 51.47 -80.58
CA THR A 54 25.95 51.55 -79.77
C THR A 54 25.07 50.30 -79.96
N ALA A 55 24.92 49.83 -81.19
CA ALA A 55 24.20 48.59 -81.49
C ALA A 55 24.87 47.36 -80.84
N MET A 56 26.20 47.28 -80.90
CA MET A 56 26.99 46.25 -80.21
C MET A 56 26.83 46.29 -78.70
N GLN A 57 26.88 47.48 -78.09
CA GLN A 57 26.66 47.65 -76.64
C GLN A 57 25.25 47.21 -76.22
N GLY A 58 24.22 47.60 -76.98
CA GLY A 58 22.84 47.18 -76.71
C GLY A 58 22.65 45.67 -76.82
N ALA A 59 23.21 45.04 -77.85
CA ALA A 59 23.15 43.60 -78.01
C ALA A 59 23.92 42.84 -76.91
N SER A 60 25.07 43.37 -76.48
CA SER A 60 25.84 42.84 -75.34
C SER A 60 25.02 42.84 -74.05
N LEU A 61 24.34 43.95 -73.74
CA LEU A 61 23.48 44.05 -72.54
C LEU A 61 22.31 43.04 -72.58
N ASN A 62 21.70 42.84 -73.75
CA ASN A 62 20.64 41.84 -73.92
C ASN A 62 21.17 40.42 -73.74
N LEU A 63 22.37 40.14 -74.25
CA LEU A 63 23.04 38.85 -74.10
C LEU A 63 23.40 38.55 -72.64
N ASP A 64 23.86 39.54 -71.89
CA ASP A 64 24.16 39.41 -70.45
C ASP A 64 22.88 39.20 -69.63
N ASN A 65 21.80 39.91 -69.93
CA ASN A 65 20.49 39.70 -69.31
C ASN A 65 19.95 38.30 -69.59
N LEU A 66 20.09 37.81 -70.83
CA LEU A 66 19.72 36.45 -71.22
C LEU A 66 20.52 35.42 -70.40
N LYS A 67 21.84 35.56 -70.31
CA LYS A 67 22.69 34.70 -69.47
C LYS A 67 22.23 34.72 -68.01
N TYR A 68 22.00 35.89 -67.43
CA TYR A 68 21.60 36.02 -66.02
C TYR A 68 20.28 35.31 -65.73
N ASN A 69 19.26 35.51 -66.57
CA ASN A 69 17.94 34.89 -66.36
C ASN A 69 18.00 33.36 -66.51
N LEU A 70 18.73 32.88 -67.52
CA LEU A 70 18.90 31.44 -67.74
C LEU A 70 19.69 30.80 -66.61
N ASP A 71 20.81 31.38 -66.20
CA ASP A 71 21.61 30.92 -65.05
C ASP A 71 20.74 30.86 -63.79
N LYS A 72 20.03 31.94 -63.46
CA LYS A 72 19.12 31.98 -62.32
C LYS A 72 18.07 30.86 -62.35
N SER A 73 17.47 30.60 -63.51
CA SER A 73 16.46 29.54 -63.63
C SER A 73 17.02 28.13 -63.37
N VAL A 74 18.31 27.90 -63.68
CA VAL A 74 19.02 26.66 -63.34
C VAL A 74 19.37 26.60 -61.85
N GLN A 75 19.82 27.72 -61.26
CA GLN A 75 20.15 27.81 -59.83
C GLN A 75 18.95 27.49 -58.91
N GLU A 76 17.72 27.73 -59.39
CA GLU A 76 16.48 27.43 -58.65
C GLU A 76 16.10 25.94 -58.65
N LYS A 77 16.75 25.11 -59.47
CA LYS A 77 16.49 23.66 -59.55
C LYS A 77 17.46 22.88 -58.66
N GLN A 78 16.99 21.74 -58.15
CA GLN A 78 17.73 20.87 -57.24
C GLN A 78 17.77 19.42 -57.75
N GLY A 79 18.74 18.64 -57.26
CA GLY A 79 18.90 17.23 -57.61
C GLY A 79 18.99 16.96 -59.11
N LEU A 80 18.22 15.99 -59.62
CA LEU A 80 18.24 15.60 -61.04
C LEU A 80 17.68 16.69 -61.97
N ASP A 81 16.75 17.52 -61.48
CA ASP A 81 16.08 18.56 -62.27
C ASP A 81 17.04 19.69 -62.67
N ALA A 82 18.07 19.96 -61.86
CA ALA A 82 19.11 20.94 -62.16
C ALA A 82 19.92 20.57 -63.40
N ARG A 83 20.13 19.27 -63.64
CA ARG A 83 20.87 18.77 -64.81
C ARG A 83 20.08 18.94 -66.10
N THR A 84 18.78 18.64 -66.05
CA THR A 84 17.87 18.87 -67.19
C THR A 84 17.78 20.36 -67.49
N ALA A 85 17.62 21.20 -66.46
CA ALA A 85 17.53 22.64 -66.61
C ALA A 85 18.82 23.27 -67.18
N ALA A 86 20.01 22.80 -66.79
CA ALA A 86 21.27 23.27 -67.35
C ALA A 86 21.38 23.02 -68.86
N ALA A 87 20.98 21.83 -69.32
CA ALA A 87 20.95 21.50 -70.75
C ALA A 87 19.93 22.36 -71.52
N ASP A 88 18.74 22.57 -70.93
CA ASP A 88 17.69 23.40 -71.52
C ASP A 88 18.10 24.88 -71.60
N ALA A 89 18.79 25.39 -70.58
CA ALA A 89 19.28 26.76 -70.55
C ALA A 89 20.28 27.05 -71.68
N LEU A 90 21.20 26.11 -71.98
CA LEU A 90 22.12 26.26 -73.10
C LEU A 90 21.41 26.27 -74.45
N LYS A 91 20.41 25.40 -74.61
CA LYS A 91 19.58 25.38 -75.83
C LYS A 91 18.80 26.68 -76.01
N GLN A 92 18.22 27.21 -74.93
CA GLN A 92 17.51 28.49 -74.94
C GLN A 92 18.45 29.66 -75.24
N PHE A 93 19.67 29.64 -74.69
CA PHE A 93 20.69 30.63 -74.99
C PHE A 93 21.07 30.63 -76.47
N ASP A 94 21.32 29.45 -77.05
CA ASP A 94 21.68 29.31 -78.47
C ASP A 94 20.57 29.81 -79.41
N GLN A 95 19.32 29.54 -79.06
CA GLN A 95 18.16 30.03 -79.82
C GLN A 95 18.01 31.55 -79.73
N ALA A 96 17.94 32.11 -78.51
CA ALA A 96 17.68 33.53 -78.30
C ALA A 96 18.86 34.42 -78.72
N SER A 97 20.12 33.95 -78.57
CA SER A 97 21.29 34.69 -79.04
C SER A 97 21.41 34.73 -80.57
N SER A 98 20.83 33.76 -81.29
CA SER A 98 20.78 33.76 -82.76
C SER A 98 19.82 34.82 -83.31
N GLU A 99 18.78 35.19 -82.56
CA GLU A 99 17.87 36.29 -82.93
C GLU A 99 18.59 37.65 -82.88
N LEU A 100 19.53 37.81 -81.92
CA LEU A 100 20.34 39.01 -81.78
C LEU A 100 21.33 39.20 -82.93
N ASP A 101 21.74 38.13 -83.63
CA ASP A 101 22.65 38.20 -84.79
C ASP A 101 22.12 39.16 -85.88
N GLN A 102 20.80 39.29 -86.01
CA GLN A 102 20.14 40.16 -87.00
C GLN A 102 20.32 41.66 -86.70
N THR A 103 20.65 42.00 -85.46
CA THR A 103 20.81 43.38 -84.98
C THR A 103 22.25 43.89 -85.07
N ILE A 104 23.19 43.02 -85.49
CA ILE A 104 24.63 43.28 -85.48
C ILE A 104 25.10 43.80 -86.85
N PRO A 105 25.75 44.98 -86.90
CA PRO A 105 26.37 45.50 -88.11
C PRO A 105 27.43 44.56 -88.68
N ALA A 106 27.53 44.48 -90.02
CA ALA A 106 28.46 43.58 -90.71
C ALA A 106 29.92 43.75 -90.25
N SER A 107 30.34 44.98 -89.95
CA SER A 107 31.69 45.33 -89.48
C SER A 107 32.05 44.83 -88.08
N ARG A 108 31.07 44.37 -87.29
CA ARG A 108 31.25 43.94 -85.88
C ARG A 108 30.88 42.47 -85.63
N ARG A 109 30.57 41.70 -86.68
CA ARG A 109 30.13 40.30 -86.56
C ARG A 109 31.19 39.38 -85.97
N GLU A 110 32.46 39.64 -86.23
CA GLU A 110 33.56 38.85 -85.67
C GLU A 110 33.66 39.06 -84.15
N ASP A 111 33.69 40.33 -83.70
CA ASP A 111 33.65 40.69 -82.29
C ASP A 111 32.42 40.15 -81.57
N TRP A 112 31.25 40.20 -82.22
CA TRP A 112 30.00 39.64 -81.69
C TRP A 112 30.05 38.12 -81.56
N SER A 113 30.62 37.42 -82.54
CA SER A 113 30.78 35.97 -82.48
C SER A 113 31.65 35.55 -81.29
N VAL A 114 32.76 36.27 -81.07
CA VAL A 114 33.64 36.05 -79.92
C VAL A 114 32.92 36.34 -78.59
N LEU A 115 32.17 37.43 -78.51
CA LEU A 115 31.38 37.79 -77.32
C LEU A 115 30.31 36.72 -77.03
N LYS A 116 29.53 36.31 -78.03
CA LYS A 116 28.50 35.27 -77.92
C LYS A 116 29.07 33.95 -77.44
N ALA A 117 30.17 33.50 -78.04
CA ALA A 117 30.86 32.28 -77.61
C ALA A 117 31.37 32.37 -76.18
N THR A 118 31.94 33.52 -75.79
CA THR A 118 32.44 33.75 -74.43
C THR A 118 31.32 33.76 -73.40
N THR A 119 30.21 34.46 -73.65
CA THR A 119 29.07 34.51 -72.73
C THR A 119 28.38 33.15 -72.62
N ARG A 120 28.30 32.38 -73.71
CA ARG A 120 27.82 31.00 -73.70
C ARG A 120 28.68 30.10 -72.81
N LEU A 121 30.00 30.20 -72.92
CA LEU A 121 30.93 29.44 -72.09
C LEU A 121 30.81 29.81 -70.61
N GLN A 122 30.60 31.09 -70.29
CA GLN A 122 30.35 31.52 -68.92
C GLN A 122 29.03 30.96 -68.36
N LEU A 123 27.96 30.98 -69.15
CA LEU A 123 26.68 30.36 -68.77
C LEU A 123 26.86 28.86 -68.53
N GLN A 124 27.47 28.16 -69.50
CA GLN A 124 27.74 26.72 -69.41
C GLN A 124 28.54 26.38 -68.16
N SER A 125 29.64 27.08 -67.90
CA SER A 125 30.47 26.85 -66.72
C SER A 125 29.68 27.00 -65.41
N SER A 126 28.82 28.02 -65.32
CA SER A 126 27.97 28.28 -64.14
C SER A 126 26.91 27.19 -63.95
N THR A 127 26.17 26.85 -65.01
CA THR A 127 25.07 25.88 -64.96
C THR A 127 25.57 24.44 -64.79
N ASP A 128 26.71 24.09 -65.41
CA ASP A 128 27.35 22.78 -65.24
C ASP A 128 27.87 22.64 -63.81
N SER A 129 28.46 23.69 -63.23
CA SER A 129 28.94 23.67 -61.84
C SER A 129 27.80 23.44 -60.84
N HIS A 130 26.69 24.18 -60.97
CA HIS A 130 25.51 24.01 -60.11
C HIS A 130 24.88 22.63 -60.27
N SER A 131 24.60 22.23 -61.51
CA SER A 131 23.95 20.94 -61.78
C SER A 131 24.79 19.74 -61.31
N LEU A 132 26.12 19.80 -61.42
CA LEU A 132 27.01 18.77 -60.89
C LEU A 132 26.96 18.71 -59.36
N ASN A 133 26.95 19.87 -58.69
CA ASN A 133 26.83 19.94 -57.23
C ASN A 133 25.49 19.37 -56.74
N GLU A 134 24.39 19.71 -57.39
CA GLU A 134 23.05 19.21 -57.06
C GLU A 134 22.90 17.70 -57.33
N TYR A 135 23.48 17.21 -58.42
CA TYR A 135 23.52 15.78 -58.70
C TYR A 135 24.30 15.00 -57.62
N ARG A 136 25.45 15.52 -57.18
CA ARG A 136 26.23 14.92 -56.08
C ARG A 136 25.44 14.89 -54.77
N ARG A 137 24.74 15.99 -54.42
CA ARG A 137 23.87 16.05 -53.24
C ARG A 137 22.75 15.02 -53.28
N TYR A 138 22.10 14.87 -54.43
CA TYR A 138 21.05 13.86 -54.62
C TYR A 138 21.59 12.44 -54.40
N GLN A 139 22.74 12.10 -54.98
CA GLN A 139 23.37 10.79 -54.78
C GLN A 139 23.75 10.53 -53.32
N GLN A 140 24.30 11.54 -52.65
CA GLN A 140 24.60 11.48 -51.22
C GLN A 140 23.35 11.21 -50.39
N GLY A 141 22.24 11.93 -50.64
CA GLY A 141 20.98 11.71 -49.91
C GLY A 141 20.39 10.32 -50.13
N GLN A 142 20.47 9.77 -51.35
CA GLN A 142 20.05 8.39 -51.62
C GLN A 142 20.92 7.36 -50.87
N PHE A 143 22.23 7.60 -50.84
CA PHE A 143 23.18 6.77 -50.10
C PHE A 143 22.88 6.80 -48.59
N GLU A 144 22.77 7.99 -47.99
CA GLU A 144 22.43 8.18 -46.58
C GLU A 144 21.09 7.54 -46.21
N GLY A 145 20.07 7.68 -47.07
CA GLY A 145 18.79 7.02 -46.89
C GLY A 145 18.89 5.48 -46.83
N ARG A 146 19.73 4.88 -47.69
CA ARG A 146 19.98 3.43 -47.66
C ARG A 146 20.74 3.00 -46.41
N MET A 147 21.71 3.79 -45.94
CA MET A 147 22.41 3.52 -44.69
C MET A 147 21.44 3.55 -43.50
N ASN A 148 20.57 4.56 -43.42
CA ASN A 148 19.56 4.65 -42.37
C ASN A 148 18.58 3.46 -42.39
N ILE A 149 18.15 3.02 -43.57
CA ILE A 149 17.29 1.83 -43.70
C ILE A 149 18.01 0.59 -43.20
N ALA A 150 19.28 0.39 -43.57
CA ALA A 150 20.06 -0.76 -43.13
C ALA A 150 20.25 -0.76 -41.60
N GLU A 151 20.50 0.40 -40.98
CA GLU A 151 20.56 0.52 -39.53
C GLU A 151 19.22 0.14 -38.87
N LEU A 152 18.09 0.65 -39.36
CA LEU A 152 16.76 0.32 -38.85
C LEU A 152 16.40 -1.17 -39.05
N ASP A 153 16.72 -1.73 -40.21
CA ASP A 153 16.55 -3.15 -40.52
C ASP A 153 17.34 -4.02 -39.55
N ALA A 154 18.55 -3.60 -39.16
CA ALA A 154 19.35 -4.34 -38.20
C ALA A 154 18.66 -4.45 -36.83
N GLY A 155 18.04 -3.35 -36.39
CA GLY A 155 17.21 -3.33 -35.19
C GLY A 155 15.95 -4.18 -35.31
N ARG A 156 15.37 -4.32 -36.52
CA ARG A 156 14.18 -5.14 -36.78
C ARG A 156 14.47 -6.63 -36.88
N TYR A 157 15.60 -7.00 -37.50
CA TYR A 157 16.01 -8.38 -37.77
C TYR A 157 17.05 -8.89 -36.78
N TRP A 158 17.11 -8.33 -35.57
CA TRP A 158 18.06 -8.72 -34.53
C TRP A 158 17.96 -10.22 -34.15
N ASP A 159 16.78 -10.83 -34.32
CA ASP A 159 16.48 -12.25 -34.07
C ASP A 159 16.51 -13.10 -35.36
N ASN A 160 16.65 -12.48 -36.53
CA ASN A 160 16.70 -13.14 -37.84
C ASN A 160 18.05 -12.86 -38.53
N HIS A 161 19.05 -13.66 -38.20
CA HIS A 161 20.41 -13.54 -38.74
C HIS A 161 20.47 -13.59 -40.28
N GLY A 162 19.56 -14.32 -40.93
CA GLY A 162 19.51 -14.39 -42.40
C GLY A 162 19.10 -13.05 -43.01
N ALA A 163 18.02 -12.46 -42.50
CA ALA A 163 17.54 -11.15 -42.94
C ALA A 163 18.53 -10.02 -42.61
N LEU A 164 19.17 -10.08 -41.43
CA LEU A 164 20.23 -9.13 -41.04
C LEU A 164 21.39 -9.14 -42.05
N LYS A 165 21.91 -10.32 -42.40
CA LYS A 165 22.99 -10.45 -43.39
C LYS A 165 22.58 -9.96 -44.78
N ILE A 166 21.33 -10.15 -45.18
CA ILE A 166 20.81 -9.63 -46.46
C ILE A 166 20.80 -8.09 -46.44
N SER A 167 20.38 -7.48 -45.33
CA SER A 167 20.39 -6.03 -45.20
C SER A 167 21.82 -5.47 -45.21
N GLU A 168 22.75 -6.15 -44.53
CA GLU A 168 24.18 -5.79 -44.52
C GLU A 168 24.78 -5.85 -45.94
N ALA A 169 24.50 -6.92 -46.69
CA ALA A 169 24.95 -7.04 -48.07
C ALA A 169 24.41 -5.91 -48.97
N LYS A 170 23.15 -5.51 -48.81
CA LYS A 170 22.56 -4.38 -49.55
C LYS A 170 23.21 -3.04 -49.18
N ALA A 171 23.56 -2.86 -47.91
CA ALA A 171 24.28 -1.67 -47.47
C ALA A 171 25.69 -1.63 -48.09
N PHE A 172 26.40 -2.76 -48.09
CA PHE A 172 27.74 -2.84 -48.68
C PHE A 172 27.74 -2.60 -50.19
N ASP A 173 26.75 -3.13 -50.91
CA ASP A 173 26.56 -2.86 -52.35
C ASP A 173 26.29 -1.37 -52.62
N ALA A 174 25.49 -0.71 -51.77
CA ALA A 174 25.25 0.73 -51.86
C ALA A 174 26.51 1.56 -51.54
N ILE A 175 27.34 1.11 -50.59
CA ILE A 175 28.64 1.72 -50.28
C ILE A 175 29.59 1.60 -51.48
N ASP A 176 29.71 0.42 -52.08
CA ASP A 176 30.56 0.20 -53.26
C ASP A 176 30.11 1.10 -54.43
N THR A 177 28.81 1.12 -54.71
CA THR A 177 28.25 1.96 -55.78
C THR A 177 28.55 3.45 -55.54
N TYR A 178 28.39 3.93 -54.31
CA TYR A 178 28.64 5.34 -53.98
C TYR A 178 30.13 5.69 -53.98
N ALA A 179 30.98 4.76 -53.54
CA ALA A 179 32.43 4.89 -53.55
C ALA A 179 32.96 5.06 -54.98
N ASP A 180 32.50 4.23 -55.92
CA ASP A 180 32.87 4.30 -57.34
C ASP A 180 32.51 5.66 -57.96
N ILE A 181 31.33 6.18 -57.64
CA ILE A 181 30.84 7.47 -58.13
C ILE A 181 31.61 8.64 -57.51
N SER A 182 31.97 8.53 -56.23
CA SER A 182 32.59 9.60 -55.46
C SER A 182 34.12 9.59 -55.52
N GLY A 183 34.71 8.57 -56.15
CA GLY A 183 36.16 8.40 -56.27
C GLY A 183 36.85 8.08 -54.94
N TRP A 184 36.21 7.32 -54.05
CA TRP A 184 36.79 6.91 -52.78
C TRP A 184 37.93 5.91 -52.97
N SER A 185 38.93 5.96 -52.09
CA SER A 185 39.99 4.95 -52.06
C SER A 185 39.47 3.62 -51.48
N PRO A 186 40.12 2.47 -51.78
CA PRO A 186 39.76 1.20 -51.18
C PRO A 186 39.72 1.23 -49.65
N GLU A 187 40.62 2.01 -49.02
CA GLU A 187 40.66 2.20 -47.57
C GLU A 187 39.45 2.98 -47.05
N GLN A 188 39.01 4.02 -47.77
CA GLN A 188 37.81 4.79 -47.41
C GLN A 188 36.54 3.93 -47.51
N THR A 189 36.42 3.14 -48.58
CA THR A 189 35.30 2.20 -48.78
C THR A 189 35.28 1.14 -47.69
N ALA A 190 36.43 0.54 -47.37
CA ALA A 190 36.54 -0.44 -46.30
C ALA A 190 36.18 0.15 -44.92
N ALA A 191 36.64 1.38 -44.63
CA ALA A 191 36.32 2.08 -43.39
C ALA A 191 34.80 2.34 -43.26
N MET A 192 34.14 2.79 -44.33
CA MET A 192 32.68 3.01 -44.31
C MET A 192 31.90 1.70 -44.13
N LYS A 193 32.32 0.60 -44.77
CA LYS A 193 31.71 -0.72 -44.55
C LYS A 193 31.84 -1.17 -43.09
N GLN A 194 33.02 -0.98 -42.50
CA GLN A 194 33.26 -1.29 -41.09
C GLN A 194 32.40 -0.43 -40.16
N GLU A 195 32.32 0.87 -40.41
CA GLU A 195 31.45 1.79 -39.65
C GLU A 195 29.98 1.36 -39.73
N MET A 196 29.50 1.05 -40.95
CA MET A 196 28.13 0.60 -41.16
C MET A 196 27.85 -0.73 -40.44
N GLN A 197 28.78 -1.69 -40.51
CA GLN A 197 28.66 -2.94 -39.77
C GLN A 197 28.56 -2.70 -38.27
N GLN A 198 29.37 -1.80 -37.70
CA GLN A 198 29.31 -1.45 -36.28
C GLN A 198 27.97 -0.78 -35.91
N LYS A 199 27.46 0.14 -36.74
CA LYS A 199 26.15 0.78 -36.54
C LYS A 199 25.00 -0.24 -36.55
N MET A 200 24.98 -1.12 -37.55
CA MET A 200 23.99 -2.20 -37.65
C MET A 200 24.07 -3.14 -36.44
N ALA A 201 25.27 -3.59 -36.09
CA ALA A 201 25.50 -4.44 -34.93
C ALA A 201 25.05 -3.79 -33.62
N LYS A 202 25.27 -2.48 -33.47
CA LYS A 202 24.86 -1.70 -32.30
C LYS A 202 23.35 -1.64 -32.22
N ASN A 203 22.66 -1.29 -33.30
CA ASN A 203 21.21 -1.21 -33.29
C ASN A 203 20.56 -2.60 -33.06
N ALA A 204 21.08 -3.65 -33.68
CA ALA A 204 20.64 -5.03 -33.43
C ALA A 204 20.82 -5.43 -31.95
N THR A 205 21.98 -5.11 -31.36
CA THR A 205 22.28 -5.38 -29.94
C THR A 205 21.33 -4.63 -29.01
N LEU A 206 21.11 -3.33 -29.26
CA LEU A 206 20.23 -2.52 -28.43
C LEU A 206 18.75 -2.96 -28.54
N SER A 207 18.29 -3.30 -29.74
CA SER A 207 16.95 -3.89 -29.94
C SER A 207 16.78 -5.22 -29.23
N ASN A 208 17.79 -6.08 -29.29
CA ASN A 208 17.81 -7.36 -28.59
C ASN A 208 17.72 -7.15 -27.05
N ILE A 209 18.53 -6.25 -26.49
CA ILE A 209 18.47 -5.88 -25.07
C ILE A 209 17.09 -5.32 -24.70
N ALA A 210 16.58 -4.37 -25.49
CA ALA A 210 15.29 -3.73 -25.22
C ALA A 210 14.15 -4.75 -25.21
N PHE A 211 14.09 -5.64 -26.21
CA PHE A 211 13.09 -6.70 -26.29
C PHE A 211 13.16 -7.66 -25.09
N ARG A 212 14.36 -8.17 -24.78
CA ARG A 212 14.54 -9.14 -23.69
C ARG A 212 14.23 -8.53 -22.33
N THR A 213 14.65 -7.30 -22.08
CA THR A 213 14.38 -6.60 -20.80
C THR A 213 12.93 -6.13 -20.69
N GLN A 214 12.23 -5.83 -21.77
CA GLN A 214 10.81 -5.47 -21.70
C GLN A 214 9.94 -6.63 -21.19
N SER A 215 10.30 -7.88 -21.52
CA SER A 215 9.55 -9.09 -21.15
C SER A 215 9.58 -9.44 -19.64
N MET A 216 10.20 -8.59 -18.82
CA MET A 216 10.47 -8.85 -17.39
C MET A 216 9.38 -8.40 -16.44
N MET A 217 8.60 -7.42 -16.87
CA MET A 217 7.57 -6.80 -16.07
C MET A 217 6.23 -7.42 -16.46
N ASN A 218 5.49 -7.88 -15.47
CA ASN A 218 4.08 -8.22 -15.61
C ASN A 218 3.27 -6.95 -15.95
N ALA A 219 2.06 -7.13 -16.46
CA ALA A 219 1.15 -6.03 -16.76
C ALA A 219 0.77 -5.19 -15.52
N ASP A 220 0.89 -5.76 -14.32
CA ASP A 220 0.65 -5.09 -13.05
C ASP A 220 1.85 -4.23 -12.55
N GLY A 221 2.93 -4.16 -13.32
CA GLY A 221 4.13 -3.39 -12.96
C GLY A 221 5.06 -4.09 -11.97
N THR A 222 4.84 -5.37 -11.67
CA THR A 222 5.77 -6.20 -10.89
C THR A 222 6.73 -6.97 -11.79
N LEU A 223 7.87 -7.42 -11.27
CA LEU A 223 8.72 -8.37 -11.97
C LEU A 223 8.05 -9.74 -12.09
N ASN A 224 8.32 -10.44 -13.19
CA ASN A 224 7.93 -11.84 -13.35
C ASN A 224 8.39 -12.66 -12.13
N ALA A 225 7.50 -13.53 -11.64
CA ALA A 225 7.80 -14.35 -10.48
C ALA A 225 8.99 -15.27 -10.76
N TYR A 226 9.92 -15.32 -9.83
CA TYR A 226 11.01 -16.28 -9.84
C TYR A 226 10.44 -17.73 -9.82
N ASP A 227 10.94 -18.62 -10.66
CA ASP A 227 10.39 -19.98 -10.80
C ASP A 227 10.92 -20.98 -9.76
N GLY A 228 11.77 -20.53 -8.84
CA GLY A 228 12.40 -21.40 -7.83
C GLY A 228 13.73 -22.03 -8.27
N THR A 229 14.19 -21.77 -9.50
CA THR A 229 15.43 -22.34 -10.04
C THR A 229 16.39 -21.25 -10.53
N ILE A 230 17.68 -21.40 -10.21
CA ILE A 230 18.75 -20.51 -10.70
C ILE A 230 19.45 -21.20 -11.87
N ASP A 231 19.38 -20.60 -13.06
CA ASP A 231 20.23 -20.97 -14.17
C ASP A 231 21.64 -20.37 -14.04
N ALA A 232 22.64 -21.07 -14.57
CA ALA A 232 24.03 -20.64 -14.51
C ALA A 232 24.27 -19.29 -15.20
N ASP A 233 23.54 -18.96 -16.27
CA ASP A 233 23.67 -17.69 -16.98
C ASP A 233 22.99 -16.54 -16.24
N GLN A 234 21.91 -16.80 -15.50
CA GLN A 234 21.33 -15.83 -14.56
C GLN A 234 22.33 -15.52 -13.44
N LEU A 235 22.94 -16.56 -12.86
CA LEU A 235 23.95 -16.43 -11.81
C LEU A 235 25.17 -15.64 -12.31
N THR A 236 25.68 -15.99 -13.48
CA THR A 236 26.80 -15.29 -14.14
C THR A 236 26.43 -13.83 -14.35
N THR A 237 25.26 -13.55 -14.92
CA THR A 237 24.82 -12.17 -15.19
C THR A 237 24.76 -11.32 -13.92
N ALA A 238 24.14 -11.84 -12.87
CA ALA A 238 24.06 -11.16 -11.57
C ALA A 238 25.44 -10.94 -10.93
N MET A 239 26.33 -11.95 -11.02
CA MET A 239 27.71 -11.84 -10.57
C MET A 239 28.44 -10.72 -11.31
N ILE A 240 28.37 -10.68 -12.64
CA ILE A 240 29.01 -9.64 -13.44
C ILE A 240 28.52 -8.24 -13.05
N TRP A 241 27.22 -8.06 -12.81
CA TRP A 241 26.72 -6.75 -12.38
C TRP A 241 27.25 -6.33 -11.02
N GLN A 242 27.45 -7.28 -10.11
CA GLN A 242 28.08 -7.02 -8.82
C GLN A 242 29.59 -6.71 -8.96
N GLU A 243 30.28 -7.36 -9.88
CA GLU A 243 31.72 -7.18 -10.13
C GLU A 243 32.04 -5.82 -10.77
N SER A 244 31.31 -5.46 -11.83
CA SER A 244 31.70 -4.34 -12.71
C SER A 244 30.53 -3.50 -13.21
N LYS A 245 29.29 -3.86 -12.88
CA LYS A 245 28.07 -3.35 -13.53
C LYS A 245 28.05 -3.59 -15.04
N GLY A 246 28.77 -4.61 -15.53
CA GLY A 246 28.88 -4.89 -16.97
C GLY A 246 29.95 -4.06 -17.69
N SER A 247 30.76 -3.29 -16.99
CA SER A 247 31.77 -2.42 -17.59
C SER A 247 33.14 -3.09 -17.74
N GLN A 248 33.66 -3.15 -18.96
CA GLN A 248 35.04 -3.58 -19.22
C GLN A 248 36.04 -2.46 -18.94
N LEU A 249 35.60 -1.22 -19.14
CA LEU A 249 36.44 -0.03 -19.10
C LEU A 249 35.98 0.92 -17.99
N ASP A 250 36.91 1.67 -17.45
CA ASP A 250 36.66 2.77 -16.50
C ASP A 250 36.18 4.03 -17.25
N ALA A 251 35.88 5.09 -16.48
CA ALA A 251 35.41 6.36 -17.04
C ALA A 251 36.41 7.05 -17.98
N ASN A 252 37.69 6.65 -17.97
CA ASN A 252 38.74 7.18 -18.83
C ASN A 252 39.04 6.26 -20.02
N GLY A 253 38.24 5.21 -20.24
CA GLY A 253 38.45 4.23 -21.31
C GLY A 253 39.60 3.25 -21.06
N LYS A 254 40.12 3.15 -19.83
CA LYS A 254 41.14 2.15 -19.47
C LYS A 254 40.49 0.87 -18.95
N PRO A 255 41.13 -0.30 -19.02
CA PRO A 255 40.60 -1.53 -18.42
C PRO A 255 40.21 -1.34 -16.95
N LEU A 256 38.94 -1.62 -16.62
CA LEU A 256 38.42 -1.49 -15.27
C LEU A 256 39.17 -2.45 -14.35
N THR A 257 39.98 -1.91 -13.45
CA THR A 257 40.89 -2.70 -12.61
C THR A 257 40.63 -2.45 -11.13
N SER A 258 40.38 -3.51 -10.35
CA SER A 258 40.24 -3.39 -8.89
C SER A 258 41.58 -3.13 -8.21
N LYS A 259 41.55 -2.73 -6.94
CA LYS A 259 42.75 -2.52 -6.11
C LYS A 259 43.67 -3.76 -6.04
N LYS A 260 43.10 -4.97 -6.16
CA LYS A 260 43.83 -6.24 -6.11
C LYS A 260 44.36 -6.67 -7.49
N GLY A 261 44.00 -5.96 -8.57
CA GLY A 261 44.46 -6.25 -9.93
C GLY A 261 43.52 -7.13 -10.76
N ALA A 262 42.29 -7.35 -10.31
CA ALA A 262 41.25 -8.02 -11.10
C ALA A 262 40.74 -7.08 -12.20
N VAL A 263 40.52 -7.58 -13.42
CA VAL A 263 40.27 -6.73 -14.60
C VAL A 263 38.97 -7.09 -15.32
N GLY A 264 38.30 -6.05 -15.81
CA GLY A 264 37.23 -6.12 -16.79
C GLY A 264 35.88 -6.51 -16.23
N ILE A 265 34.98 -6.92 -17.12
CA ILE A 265 33.57 -7.21 -16.81
C ILE A 265 33.42 -8.27 -15.71
N ALA A 266 34.23 -9.33 -15.76
CA ALA A 266 34.19 -10.43 -14.81
C ALA A 266 35.17 -10.29 -13.63
N GLN A 267 35.94 -9.21 -13.58
CA GLN A 267 36.97 -8.98 -12.55
C GLN A 267 37.86 -10.21 -12.35
N ILE A 268 38.30 -10.84 -13.44
CA ILE A 268 39.22 -11.98 -13.40
C ILE A 268 40.62 -11.46 -13.06
N MET A 269 41.28 -12.10 -12.09
CA MET A 269 42.68 -11.84 -11.74
C MET A 269 43.62 -12.39 -12.82
N LYS A 270 44.78 -11.75 -13.04
CA LYS A 270 45.78 -12.23 -14.00
C LYS A 270 46.19 -13.68 -13.75
N ASP A 271 46.42 -14.06 -12.49
CA ASP A 271 46.83 -15.42 -12.11
C ASP A 271 45.72 -16.45 -12.29
N THR A 272 44.45 -16.04 -12.23
CA THR A 272 43.27 -16.89 -12.51
C THR A 272 42.99 -16.99 -14.01
N GLY A 273 43.50 -16.05 -14.80
CA GLY A 273 43.28 -15.93 -16.24
C GLY A 273 43.52 -17.22 -17.04
N PRO A 274 44.71 -17.86 -16.93
CA PRO A 274 45.00 -19.11 -17.64
C PRO A 274 44.02 -20.24 -17.31
N GLU A 275 43.66 -20.42 -16.03
CA GLU A 275 42.70 -21.45 -15.59
C GLU A 275 41.29 -21.16 -16.11
N ALA A 276 40.89 -19.88 -16.13
CA ALA A 276 39.59 -19.45 -16.65
C ALA A 276 39.50 -19.60 -18.18
N ALA A 277 40.59 -19.30 -18.91
CA ALA A 277 40.67 -19.49 -20.35
C ALA A 277 40.62 -20.98 -20.74
N GLU A 278 41.35 -21.83 -20.03
CA GLU A 278 41.27 -23.29 -20.18
C GLU A 278 39.84 -23.80 -19.94
N ALA A 279 39.19 -23.34 -18.87
CA ALA A 279 37.79 -23.70 -18.58
C ALA A 279 36.82 -23.23 -19.67
N ALA A 280 37.13 -22.11 -20.36
CA ALA A 280 36.35 -21.58 -21.47
C ALA A 280 36.67 -22.26 -22.82
N GLY A 281 37.69 -23.12 -22.89
CA GLY A 281 38.16 -23.70 -24.15
C GLY A 281 38.84 -22.67 -25.07
N LEU A 282 39.38 -21.59 -24.50
CA LEU A 282 40.05 -20.51 -25.21
C LEU A 282 41.53 -20.46 -24.85
N PRO A 283 42.42 -20.09 -25.79
CA PRO A 283 43.82 -19.79 -25.44
C PRO A 283 43.87 -18.56 -24.54
N TRP A 284 44.76 -18.56 -23.55
CA TRP A 284 44.99 -17.39 -22.71
C TRP A 284 45.60 -16.25 -23.53
N ASP A 285 44.96 -15.08 -23.48
CA ASP A 285 45.39 -13.86 -24.17
C ASP A 285 45.23 -12.67 -23.21
N GLU A 286 46.37 -12.14 -22.73
CA GLU A 286 46.39 -11.03 -21.78
C GLU A 286 45.86 -9.71 -22.38
N VAL A 287 46.01 -9.51 -23.70
CA VAL A 287 45.54 -8.29 -24.38
C VAL A 287 44.02 -8.32 -24.48
N ARG A 288 43.44 -9.45 -24.88
CA ARG A 288 41.99 -9.64 -24.92
C ARG A 288 41.37 -9.64 -23.53
N TRP A 289 42.01 -10.26 -22.54
CA TRP A 289 41.54 -10.19 -21.14
C TRP A 289 41.36 -8.75 -20.64
N LYS A 290 42.26 -7.83 -21.03
CA LYS A 290 42.18 -6.40 -20.67
C LYS A 290 41.17 -5.62 -21.50
N ASN A 291 41.02 -5.93 -22.78
CA ASN A 291 40.37 -5.02 -23.73
C ASN A 291 39.20 -5.61 -24.52
N ASP A 292 38.89 -6.90 -24.38
CA ASP A 292 37.80 -7.58 -25.08
C ASP A 292 36.72 -8.01 -24.06
N PRO A 293 35.61 -7.25 -23.95
CA PRO A 293 34.47 -7.54 -23.08
C PRO A 293 33.92 -8.96 -23.24
N ALA A 294 33.78 -9.43 -24.49
CA ALA A 294 33.22 -10.75 -24.78
C ALA A 294 34.16 -11.87 -24.31
N TYR A 295 35.47 -11.70 -24.53
CA TYR A 295 36.48 -12.61 -24.01
C TYR A 295 36.48 -12.63 -22.48
N ASN A 296 36.57 -11.47 -21.82
CA ASN A 296 36.59 -11.39 -20.36
C ASN A 296 35.31 -11.99 -19.72
N PHE A 297 34.14 -11.77 -20.32
CA PHE A 297 32.88 -12.41 -19.91
C PHE A 297 32.94 -13.94 -20.05
N ALA A 298 33.44 -14.46 -21.18
CA ALA A 298 33.55 -15.91 -21.41
C ALA A 298 34.45 -16.58 -20.35
N LEU A 299 35.55 -15.94 -19.96
CA LEU A 299 36.43 -16.41 -18.88
C LEU A 299 35.68 -16.42 -17.53
N GLY A 300 34.99 -15.34 -17.19
CA GLY A 300 34.17 -15.23 -15.98
C GLY A 300 33.10 -16.32 -15.88
N LYS A 301 32.31 -16.47 -16.93
CA LYS A 301 31.27 -17.51 -17.06
C LYS A 301 31.84 -18.91 -16.88
N ALA A 302 32.92 -19.22 -17.57
CA ALA A 302 33.55 -20.54 -17.49
C ALA A 302 34.13 -20.82 -16.10
N TYR A 303 34.78 -19.84 -15.47
CA TYR A 303 35.35 -19.99 -14.14
C TYR A 303 34.26 -20.15 -13.07
N LEU A 304 33.18 -19.38 -13.13
CA LEU A 304 32.03 -19.58 -12.23
C LEU A 304 31.38 -20.95 -12.42
N ASN A 305 31.19 -21.40 -13.66
CA ASN A 305 30.67 -22.73 -13.97
C ASN A 305 31.58 -23.85 -13.42
N LYS A 306 32.89 -23.64 -13.43
CA LYS A 306 33.86 -24.54 -12.78
C LYS A 306 33.64 -24.60 -11.26
N GLN A 307 33.38 -23.46 -10.60
CA GLN A 307 33.06 -23.44 -9.16
C GLN A 307 31.71 -24.10 -8.87
N LEU A 308 30.68 -23.85 -9.68
CA LEU A 308 29.38 -24.54 -9.56
C LEU A 308 29.56 -26.05 -9.61
N LYS A 309 30.30 -26.57 -10.60
CA LYS A 309 30.61 -28.01 -10.70
C LYS A 309 31.35 -28.52 -9.46
N ARG A 310 32.34 -27.76 -8.96
CA ARG A 310 33.10 -28.12 -7.75
C ARG A 310 32.21 -28.24 -6.50
N PHE A 311 31.22 -27.37 -6.37
CA PHE A 311 30.32 -27.32 -5.21
C PHE A 311 28.96 -27.97 -5.49
N GLY A 312 28.88 -28.95 -6.40
CA GLY A 312 27.67 -29.74 -6.61
C GLY A 312 26.45 -28.93 -7.06
N GLY A 313 26.67 -27.82 -7.77
CA GLY A 313 25.64 -26.90 -8.23
C GLY A 313 25.18 -25.87 -7.21
N ASN A 314 25.73 -25.84 -5.98
CA ASN A 314 25.33 -24.85 -4.98
C ASN A 314 25.86 -23.44 -5.34
N PRO A 315 24.98 -22.45 -5.61
CA PRO A 315 25.38 -21.12 -6.07
C PRO A 315 26.04 -20.30 -4.96
N VAL A 316 25.61 -20.43 -3.70
CA VAL A 316 26.18 -19.72 -2.54
C VAL A 316 27.66 -20.07 -2.37
N LEU A 317 27.98 -21.37 -2.36
CA LEU A 317 29.35 -21.86 -2.24
C LEU A 317 30.19 -21.49 -3.46
N ALA A 318 29.63 -21.58 -4.66
CA ALA A 318 30.33 -21.22 -5.89
C ALA A 318 30.71 -19.73 -5.94
N LEU A 319 29.81 -18.84 -5.55
CA LEU A 319 30.08 -17.40 -5.45
C LEU A 319 31.08 -17.08 -4.34
N ALA A 320 30.95 -17.72 -3.18
CA ALA A 320 31.93 -17.58 -2.11
C ALA A 320 33.33 -18.02 -2.58
N ALA A 321 33.40 -19.09 -3.36
CA ALA A 321 34.65 -19.59 -3.93
C ALA A 321 35.20 -18.72 -5.06
N TYR A 322 34.34 -18.08 -5.84
CA TYR A 322 34.75 -17.10 -6.85
C TYR A 322 35.45 -15.91 -6.20
N ASN A 323 34.89 -15.39 -5.10
CA ASN A 323 35.41 -14.20 -4.42
C ASN A 323 36.57 -14.48 -3.43
N ALA A 324 36.44 -15.52 -2.59
CA ALA A 324 37.42 -15.83 -1.53
C ALA A 324 38.40 -16.97 -1.89
N GLY A 325 38.14 -17.68 -2.99
CA GLY A 325 38.86 -18.87 -3.40
C GLY A 325 38.26 -20.16 -2.83
N ALA A 326 38.21 -21.22 -3.65
CA ALA A 326 37.64 -22.51 -3.27
C ALA A 326 38.31 -23.16 -2.05
N GLY A 327 39.62 -22.95 -1.87
CA GLY A 327 40.34 -23.44 -0.69
C GLY A 327 39.81 -22.83 0.61
N MET A 328 39.45 -21.54 0.59
CA MET A 328 38.92 -20.85 1.77
C MET A 328 37.52 -21.36 2.13
N VAL A 329 36.68 -21.58 1.13
CA VAL A 329 35.33 -22.15 1.33
C VAL A 329 35.41 -23.56 1.91
N ASN A 330 36.33 -24.39 1.41
CA ASN A 330 36.57 -25.72 1.98
C ASN A 330 37.05 -25.65 3.45
N ASP A 331 37.89 -24.67 3.78
CA ASP A 331 38.33 -24.44 5.16
C ASP A 331 37.14 -24.08 6.07
N TRP A 332 36.21 -23.22 5.63
CA TRP A 332 35.00 -22.87 6.38
C TRP A 332 34.00 -24.01 6.53
N ILE A 333 33.84 -24.84 5.50
CA ILE A 333 32.95 -26.01 5.57
C ILE A 333 33.50 -27.03 6.57
N ASN A 334 34.80 -27.31 6.50
CA ASN A 334 35.41 -28.43 7.23
C ASN A 334 35.98 -28.04 8.60
N GLY A 335 36.17 -26.75 8.89
CA GLY A 335 36.89 -26.30 10.08
C GLY A 335 38.40 -26.52 9.98
N THR A 336 38.95 -26.47 8.76
CA THR A 336 40.38 -26.66 8.49
C THR A 336 41.09 -25.32 8.26
N ASN A 337 42.42 -25.33 8.22
CA ASN A 337 43.24 -24.16 7.90
C ASN A 337 44.29 -24.49 6.81
N ILE A 338 43.88 -25.23 5.78
CA ILE A 338 44.78 -25.66 4.68
C ILE A 338 45.32 -24.46 3.93
N THR A 339 44.52 -23.39 3.80
CA THR A 339 44.94 -22.14 3.16
C THR A 339 45.82 -21.25 4.03
N GLY A 340 45.94 -21.54 5.33
CA GLY A 340 46.59 -20.67 6.32
C GLY A 340 45.78 -19.43 6.73
N LYS A 341 44.57 -19.25 6.18
CA LYS A 341 43.73 -18.06 6.38
C LYS A 341 42.56 -18.27 7.36
N ASN A 342 42.16 -19.50 7.68
CA ASN A 342 41.13 -19.83 8.68
C ASN A 342 41.75 -20.17 10.04
N LYS A 343 42.45 -19.21 10.65
CA LYS A 343 43.24 -19.45 11.88
C LYS A 343 42.40 -19.87 13.09
N SER A 344 41.12 -19.50 13.13
CA SER A 344 40.19 -19.86 14.21
C SER A 344 39.57 -21.25 14.04
N LEU A 345 39.88 -21.96 12.94
CA LEU A 345 39.25 -23.25 12.61
C LEU A 345 37.72 -23.16 12.59
N LEU A 346 37.19 -22.04 12.08
CA LEU A 346 35.75 -21.82 11.98
C LEU A 346 35.12 -22.92 11.11
N LYS A 347 34.08 -23.57 11.64
CA LYS A 347 33.33 -24.64 10.97
C LYS A 347 31.86 -24.24 10.85
N ASN A 348 31.47 -23.77 9.68
CA ASN A 348 30.11 -23.33 9.39
C ASN A 348 29.16 -24.50 9.06
N GLY A 349 29.70 -25.63 8.57
CA GLY A 349 28.91 -26.73 8.03
C GLY A 349 28.72 -26.63 6.51
N ASP A 350 28.23 -27.71 5.90
CA ASP A 350 28.04 -27.81 4.44
C ASP A 350 26.55 -27.67 4.07
N PRO A 351 26.15 -26.57 3.39
CA PRO A 351 24.77 -26.37 2.94
C PRO A 351 24.23 -27.51 2.07
N ARG A 352 25.10 -28.15 1.28
CA ARG A 352 24.74 -29.24 0.36
C ARG A 352 24.26 -30.50 1.09
N THR A 353 24.64 -30.62 2.35
CA THR A 353 24.26 -31.76 3.21
C THR A 353 23.07 -31.45 4.12
N GLY A 354 22.56 -30.22 4.10
CA GLY A 354 21.55 -29.73 5.04
C GLY A 354 22.09 -29.44 6.45
N ALA A 355 23.41 -29.49 6.67
CA ALA A 355 24.02 -29.16 7.96
C ALA A 355 23.82 -27.69 8.37
N ILE A 356 23.56 -26.82 7.40
CA ILE A 356 23.26 -25.40 7.54
C ILE A 356 22.42 -24.97 6.33
N THR A 357 21.57 -23.94 6.47
CA THR A 357 20.85 -23.39 5.29
C THR A 357 21.78 -22.52 4.44
N ASP A 358 21.43 -22.28 3.18
CA ASP A 358 22.17 -21.36 2.32
C ASP A 358 22.19 -19.94 2.92
N GLU A 359 21.06 -19.48 3.48
CA GLU A 359 20.95 -18.16 4.12
C GLU A 359 21.78 -18.05 5.41
N ASP A 360 21.81 -19.10 6.24
CA ASP A 360 22.65 -19.15 7.43
C ASP A 360 24.14 -19.22 7.06
N PHE A 361 24.49 -19.99 6.03
CA PHE A 361 25.88 -20.08 5.58
C PHE A 361 26.39 -18.72 5.13
N VAL A 362 25.63 -17.98 4.32
CA VAL A 362 25.98 -16.59 3.93
C VAL A 362 26.20 -15.71 5.16
N ARG A 363 25.30 -15.78 6.16
CA ARG A 363 25.44 -15.01 7.42
C ARG A 363 26.64 -15.43 8.27
N SER A 364 27.13 -16.66 8.12
CA SER A 364 28.29 -17.19 8.84
C SER A 364 29.64 -16.96 8.15
N ILE A 365 29.67 -16.43 6.91
CA ILE A 365 30.93 -16.14 6.21
C ILE A 365 31.71 -15.05 6.99
N PRO A 366 32.93 -15.33 7.46
CA PRO A 366 33.67 -14.42 8.34
C PRO A 366 34.28 -13.23 7.58
N PHE A 367 34.45 -13.34 6.27
CA PHE A 367 34.94 -12.24 5.44
C PHE A 367 33.77 -11.35 5.05
N GLY A 368 33.65 -10.18 5.67
CA GLY A 368 32.55 -9.25 5.41
C GLY A 368 32.43 -8.83 3.92
N GLU A 369 33.55 -8.73 3.19
CA GLU A 369 33.55 -8.50 1.73
C GLU A 369 32.83 -9.65 1.00
N THR A 370 33.22 -10.89 1.30
CA THR A 370 32.65 -12.10 0.67
C THR A 370 31.20 -12.35 1.08
N GLN A 371 30.86 -12.16 2.35
CA GLN A 371 29.48 -12.24 2.83
C GLN A 371 28.57 -11.29 2.04
N ASN A 372 28.97 -10.02 1.98
CA ASN A 372 28.20 -8.99 1.26
C ASN A 372 28.13 -9.28 -0.24
N TYR A 373 29.22 -9.79 -0.82
CA TYR A 373 29.28 -10.18 -2.22
C TYR A 373 28.26 -11.29 -2.54
N VAL A 374 28.28 -12.38 -1.77
CA VAL A 374 27.36 -13.50 -1.99
C VAL A 374 25.91 -13.08 -1.74
N ALA A 375 25.65 -12.35 -0.65
CA ALA A 375 24.31 -11.85 -0.32
C ALA A 375 23.73 -11.00 -1.46
N LYS A 376 24.49 -9.99 -1.94
CA LYS A 376 24.04 -9.09 -3.01
C LYS A 376 23.76 -9.82 -4.32
N ILE A 377 24.61 -10.79 -4.68
CA ILE A 377 24.40 -11.56 -5.92
C ILE A 377 23.15 -12.42 -5.76
N MET A 378 23.04 -13.21 -4.70
CA MET A 378 21.87 -14.06 -4.45
C MET A 378 20.57 -13.27 -4.31
N ASP A 379 20.62 -12.01 -3.87
CA ASP A 379 19.48 -11.11 -3.87
C ASP A 379 19.11 -10.58 -5.27
N SER A 380 20.07 -10.53 -6.19
CA SER A 380 19.85 -10.02 -7.54
C SER A 380 19.49 -11.11 -8.56
N VAL A 381 20.01 -12.32 -8.40
CA VAL A 381 19.82 -13.44 -9.34
C VAL A 381 18.35 -13.74 -9.65
N PRO A 382 17.43 -13.84 -8.67
CA PRO A 382 16.04 -14.16 -8.95
C PRO A 382 15.31 -13.14 -9.83
N SER A 383 15.84 -11.92 -9.92
CA SER A 383 15.31 -10.85 -10.75
C SER A 383 15.85 -10.85 -12.19
N VAL A 384 16.92 -11.61 -12.46
CA VAL A 384 17.49 -11.75 -13.80
C VAL A 384 16.63 -12.73 -14.57
N PRO A 385 16.02 -12.39 -15.70
CA PRO A 385 15.26 -13.36 -16.50
C PRO A 385 16.20 -14.29 -17.24
N LYS A 386 15.81 -15.57 -17.34
CA LYS A 386 16.52 -16.56 -18.17
C LYS A 386 16.64 -16.15 -19.64
N THR A 387 15.65 -15.41 -20.13
CA THR A 387 15.63 -14.89 -21.51
C THR A 387 16.45 -13.61 -21.68
N ALA A 388 16.91 -12.96 -20.61
CA ALA A 388 17.63 -11.69 -20.65
C ALA A 388 18.92 -11.77 -19.83
N THR A 389 19.70 -12.84 -20.03
CA THR A 389 21.05 -12.97 -19.47
C THR A 389 22.05 -12.24 -20.35
N MET A 390 23.23 -11.91 -19.80
CA MET A 390 24.33 -11.36 -20.60
C MET A 390 24.75 -12.34 -21.70
N ALA A 391 24.73 -13.65 -21.44
CA ALA A 391 25.01 -14.68 -22.45
C ALA A 391 24.07 -14.57 -23.66
N ALA A 392 22.78 -14.30 -23.43
CA ALA A 392 21.81 -14.12 -24.51
C ALA A 392 22.10 -12.91 -25.43
N ILE A 393 22.99 -12.01 -25.01
CA ILE A 393 23.49 -10.88 -25.80
C ILE A 393 24.87 -11.21 -26.38
N THR A 394 25.80 -11.66 -25.54
CA THR A 394 27.19 -11.91 -25.93
C THR A 394 27.34 -13.04 -26.94
N ASP A 395 26.45 -14.02 -26.92
CA ASP A 395 26.51 -15.20 -27.80
C ASP A 395 25.99 -14.89 -29.21
N THR A 396 25.53 -13.64 -29.46
CA THR A 396 25.05 -13.22 -30.78
C THR A 396 26.21 -12.81 -31.70
N PRO A 397 26.18 -13.19 -32.99
CA PRO A 397 27.27 -12.88 -33.93
C PRO A 397 27.55 -11.38 -34.08
N TYR A 398 26.51 -10.53 -34.05
CA TYR A 398 26.65 -9.09 -34.20
C TYR A 398 27.25 -8.42 -32.95
N PHE A 399 27.12 -9.01 -31.76
CA PHE A 399 27.78 -8.46 -30.56
C PHE A 399 29.31 -8.45 -30.72
N HIS A 400 29.87 -9.49 -31.35
CA HIS A 400 31.30 -9.58 -31.62
C HIS A 400 31.80 -8.62 -32.71
N GLN A 401 30.90 -8.01 -33.49
CA GLN A 401 31.23 -7.00 -34.51
C GLN A 401 31.36 -5.59 -33.91
N LEU A 402 30.88 -5.39 -32.68
CA LEU A 402 30.98 -4.12 -31.98
C LEU A 402 32.42 -3.79 -31.58
N SER A 403 32.69 -2.49 -31.44
CA SER A 403 33.89 -2.04 -30.75
C SER A 403 33.86 -2.49 -29.27
N PRO A 404 35.00 -2.72 -28.62
CA PRO A 404 35.03 -3.00 -27.18
C PRO A 404 34.30 -1.98 -26.31
N GLN A 405 34.33 -0.70 -26.70
CA GLN A 405 33.62 0.36 -26.00
C GLN A 405 32.10 0.19 -26.14
N ASP A 406 31.59 -0.13 -27.33
CA ASP A 406 30.15 -0.35 -27.56
C ASP A 406 29.66 -1.64 -26.90
N GLN A 407 30.46 -2.72 -26.92
CA GLN A 407 30.17 -3.95 -26.16
C GLN A 407 30.03 -3.65 -24.67
N SER A 408 31.01 -2.94 -24.09
CA SER A 408 30.96 -2.53 -22.68
C SER A 408 29.75 -1.66 -22.39
N SER A 409 29.44 -0.69 -23.26
CA SER A 409 28.33 0.25 -23.08
C SER A 409 26.96 -0.43 -23.17
N ALA A 410 26.81 -1.41 -24.07
CA ALA A 410 25.60 -2.20 -24.22
C ALA A 410 25.33 -3.04 -22.95
N LEU A 411 26.35 -3.72 -22.43
CA LEU A 411 26.23 -4.57 -21.24
C LEU A 411 25.99 -3.74 -19.97
N SER A 412 26.66 -2.60 -19.83
CA SER A 412 26.40 -1.69 -18.69
C SER A 412 25.02 -1.04 -18.77
N GLY A 413 24.58 -0.64 -19.97
CA GLY A 413 23.22 -0.10 -20.18
C GLY A 413 22.13 -1.13 -19.85
N MET A 414 22.36 -2.41 -20.19
CA MET A 414 21.49 -3.51 -19.79
C MET A 414 21.37 -3.62 -18.26
N ALA A 415 22.49 -3.56 -17.53
CA ALA A 415 22.49 -3.59 -16.07
C ALA A 415 21.67 -2.43 -15.46
N GLU A 416 21.75 -1.24 -16.04
CA GLU A 416 20.97 -0.07 -15.62
C GLU A 416 19.47 -0.25 -15.83
N ILE A 417 19.04 -0.78 -16.99
CA ILE A 417 17.63 -1.06 -17.29
C ILE A 417 17.06 -2.03 -16.26
N LEU A 418 17.82 -3.09 -15.94
CA LEU A 418 17.41 -4.15 -15.03
C LEU A 418 17.27 -3.63 -13.60
N ASN A 419 18.20 -2.78 -13.17
CA ASN A 419 18.09 -2.10 -11.87
C ASN A 419 16.87 -1.16 -11.81
N LYS A 420 16.60 -0.38 -12.88
CA LYS A 420 15.42 0.50 -12.95
C LYS A 420 14.11 -0.28 -12.86
N GLN A 421 13.99 -1.40 -13.56
CA GLN A 421 12.80 -2.25 -13.50
C GLN A 421 12.58 -2.87 -12.11
N ARG A 422 13.66 -3.34 -11.46
CA ARG A 422 13.57 -3.84 -10.09
C ARG A 422 13.11 -2.75 -9.11
N GLN A 423 13.62 -1.53 -9.25
CA GLN A 423 13.19 -0.39 -8.43
C GLN A 423 11.72 -0.04 -8.67
N ALA A 424 11.26 -0.03 -9.93
CA ALA A 424 9.86 0.17 -10.26
C ALA A 424 8.95 -0.90 -9.64
N SER A 425 9.34 -2.18 -9.74
CA SER A 425 8.59 -3.28 -9.13
C SER A 425 8.56 -3.20 -7.60
N ARG A 426 9.63 -2.73 -6.94
CA ARG A 426 9.64 -2.52 -5.49
C ARG A 426 8.57 -1.53 -5.05
N VAL A 427 8.42 -0.41 -5.77
CA VAL A 427 7.40 0.60 -5.44
C VAL A 427 5.99 0.01 -5.49
N VAL A 428 5.69 -0.81 -6.50
CA VAL A 428 4.39 -1.49 -6.62
C VAL A 428 4.20 -2.50 -5.48
N LEU A 429 5.18 -3.38 -5.26
CA LEU A 429 5.08 -4.43 -4.25
C LEU A 429 5.09 -3.90 -2.81
N ASP A 430 5.73 -2.77 -2.53
CA ASP A 430 5.71 -2.14 -1.20
C ASP A 430 4.26 -1.81 -0.80
N GLY A 431 3.47 -1.26 -1.72
CA GLY A 431 2.05 -1.00 -1.50
C GLY A 431 1.27 -2.29 -1.21
N VAL A 432 1.44 -3.31 -2.07
CA VAL A 432 0.76 -4.61 -1.92
C VAL A 432 1.11 -5.30 -0.59
N VAL A 433 2.38 -5.29 -0.19
CA VAL A 433 2.85 -5.89 1.07
C VAL A 433 2.27 -5.15 2.28
N ASN A 434 2.25 -3.82 2.25
CA ASN A 434 1.69 -3.02 3.34
C ASN A 434 0.18 -3.25 3.50
N ASP A 435 -0.56 -3.26 2.39
CA ASP A 435 -2.00 -3.53 2.39
C ASP A 435 -2.29 -4.96 2.86
N ALA A 436 -1.50 -5.94 2.40
CA ALA A 436 -1.63 -7.33 2.80
C ALA A 436 -1.37 -7.51 4.30
N SER A 437 -0.27 -6.95 4.81
CA SER A 437 0.09 -6.96 6.23
C SER A 437 -1.02 -6.33 7.08
N ALA A 438 -1.53 -5.16 6.68
CA ALA A 438 -2.59 -4.48 7.40
C ALA A 438 -3.90 -5.29 7.44
N ALA A 439 -4.32 -5.87 6.31
CA ALA A 439 -5.50 -6.72 6.25
C ALA A 439 -5.34 -7.94 7.17
N LEU A 440 -4.22 -8.67 7.04
CA LEU A 440 -3.93 -9.87 7.80
C LEU A 440 -3.94 -9.61 9.32
N ARG A 441 -3.33 -8.51 9.78
CA ARG A 441 -3.34 -8.15 11.22
C ARG A 441 -4.73 -7.83 11.76
N ASN A 442 -5.61 -7.31 10.93
CA ASN A 442 -7.02 -7.11 11.28
C ASN A 442 -7.84 -8.41 11.17
N GLY A 443 -7.19 -9.53 10.91
CA GLY A 443 -7.82 -10.83 10.64
C GLY A 443 -8.54 -10.86 9.30
N GLN A 444 -8.38 -9.88 8.42
CA GLN A 444 -9.02 -9.85 7.11
C GLN A 444 -8.16 -10.56 6.06
N GLN A 445 -8.82 -11.11 5.04
CA GLN A 445 -8.11 -11.65 3.88
C GLN A 445 -7.74 -10.50 2.95
N PRO A 446 -6.47 -10.39 2.54
CA PRO A 446 -6.03 -9.33 1.64
C PRO A 446 -6.61 -9.53 0.24
N GLN A 447 -6.83 -8.43 -0.49
CA GLN A 447 -7.31 -8.49 -1.89
C GLN A 447 -6.27 -9.15 -2.81
N VAL A 448 -4.99 -8.87 -2.56
CA VAL A 448 -3.86 -9.45 -3.28
C VAL A 448 -2.85 -9.93 -2.25
N MET A 449 -2.50 -11.21 -2.31
CA MET A 449 -1.45 -11.79 -1.49
C MET A 449 -0.18 -11.98 -2.34
N PRO A 450 0.92 -11.28 -2.03
CA PRO A 450 2.17 -11.47 -2.78
C PRO A 450 2.75 -12.86 -2.47
N SER A 451 3.08 -13.61 -3.52
CA SER A 451 3.74 -14.90 -3.37
C SER A 451 5.19 -14.74 -2.89
N ARG A 452 5.73 -15.77 -2.22
CA ARG A 452 7.14 -15.80 -1.81
C ARG A 452 8.09 -15.51 -2.98
N ASN A 453 7.79 -16.06 -4.16
CA ASN A 453 8.63 -15.91 -5.34
C ASN A 453 8.58 -14.51 -5.95
N GLN A 454 7.43 -13.83 -5.89
CA GLN A 454 7.33 -12.40 -6.28
C GLN A 454 8.13 -11.51 -5.31
N LEU A 455 8.08 -11.80 -4.01
CA LEU A 455 8.88 -11.07 -3.04
C LEU A 455 10.37 -11.29 -3.27
N ILE A 456 10.78 -12.52 -3.60
CA ILE A 456 12.18 -12.84 -3.87
C ILE A 456 12.68 -12.23 -5.18
N SER A 457 11.90 -12.21 -6.26
CA SER A 457 12.31 -11.58 -7.52
C SER A 457 12.51 -10.07 -7.38
N THR A 458 11.82 -9.43 -6.44
CA THR A 458 11.87 -7.96 -6.27
C THR A 458 12.81 -7.50 -5.15
N TYR A 459 12.77 -8.15 -3.99
CA TYR A 459 13.57 -7.78 -2.81
C TYR A 459 14.85 -8.61 -2.66
N GLY A 460 14.95 -9.76 -3.34
CA GLY A 460 16.03 -10.71 -3.20
C GLY A 460 15.72 -11.85 -2.23
N LEU A 461 16.60 -12.84 -2.20
CA LEU A 461 16.42 -14.09 -1.46
C LEU A 461 16.22 -13.83 0.04
N VAL A 462 17.06 -12.99 0.64
CA VAL A 462 17.04 -12.77 2.10
C VAL A 462 15.87 -11.88 2.50
N GLN A 463 15.78 -10.67 1.94
CA GLN A 463 14.73 -9.72 2.30
C GLN A 463 13.34 -10.19 1.87
N GLY A 464 13.20 -10.76 0.66
CA GLY A 464 11.93 -11.30 0.18
C GLY A 464 11.43 -12.46 1.05
N GLY A 465 12.33 -13.34 1.50
CA GLY A 465 12.01 -14.40 2.46
C GLY A 465 11.54 -13.87 3.82
N GLN A 466 12.18 -12.79 4.32
CA GLN A 466 11.78 -12.13 5.56
C GLN A 466 10.40 -11.48 5.47
N LEU A 467 10.10 -10.78 4.36
CA LEU A 467 8.78 -10.18 4.12
C LEU A 467 7.68 -11.25 4.03
N TYR A 468 7.96 -12.36 3.35
CA TYR A 468 7.01 -13.47 3.29
C TYR A 468 6.73 -14.06 4.68
N THR A 469 7.79 -14.28 5.47
CA THR A 469 7.67 -14.75 6.86
C THR A 469 6.89 -13.75 7.73
N GLN A 470 7.08 -12.45 7.51
CA GLN A 470 6.31 -11.41 8.20
C GLN A 470 4.82 -11.51 7.87
N LEU A 471 4.44 -11.67 6.60
CA LEU A 471 3.04 -11.85 6.23
C LEU A 471 2.42 -13.10 6.86
N GLN A 472 3.16 -14.22 6.93
CA GLN A 472 2.70 -15.42 7.65
C GLN A 472 2.49 -15.16 9.14
N ASN A 473 3.40 -14.41 9.78
CA ASN A 473 3.26 -14.02 11.19
C ASN A 473 2.06 -13.08 11.42
N ASP A 474 1.81 -12.17 10.48
CA ASP A 474 0.68 -11.24 10.52
C ASP A 474 -0.65 -11.98 10.37
N GLU A 475 -0.71 -13.00 9.50
CA GLU A 475 -1.88 -13.89 9.36
C GLU A 475 -2.14 -14.67 10.65
N ALA A 476 -1.10 -15.30 11.21
CA ALA A 476 -1.20 -16.03 12.47
C ALA A 476 -1.69 -15.11 13.61
N PHE A 477 -1.16 -13.89 13.69
CA PHE A 477 -1.61 -12.89 14.65
C PHE A 477 -3.08 -12.50 14.45
N GLY A 478 -3.51 -12.19 13.22
CA GLY A 478 -4.91 -11.84 12.93
C GLY A 478 -5.89 -12.94 13.29
N ASN A 479 -5.51 -14.20 13.06
CA ASN A 479 -6.28 -15.37 13.47
C ASN A 479 -6.39 -15.48 15.00
N ASN A 480 -5.29 -15.21 15.73
CA ASN A 480 -5.31 -15.17 17.19
C ASN A 480 -6.24 -14.06 17.71
N VAL A 481 -6.18 -12.85 17.14
CA VAL A 481 -7.06 -11.74 17.52
C VAL A 481 -8.55 -12.09 17.32
N LYS A 482 -8.89 -12.76 16.21
CA LYS A 482 -10.25 -13.28 15.98
C LYS A 482 -10.67 -14.28 17.03
N LEU A 483 -9.78 -15.20 17.40
CA LEU A 483 -10.06 -16.25 18.37
C LEU A 483 -10.35 -15.70 19.77
N VAL A 484 -9.62 -14.66 20.20
CA VAL A 484 -9.73 -14.05 21.54
C VAL A 484 -11.18 -13.73 21.93
N LYS A 485 -12.02 -13.29 20.98
CA LYS A 485 -13.43 -12.96 21.24
C LYS A 485 -14.31 -14.15 21.63
N ASN A 486 -13.89 -15.37 21.30
CA ASN A 486 -14.73 -16.57 21.42
C ASN A 486 -14.21 -17.56 22.48
N ILE A 487 -12.98 -17.38 22.97
CA ILE A 487 -12.38 -18.28 23.95
C ILE A 487 -12.44 -17.73 25.40
N PRO A 488 -12.48 -18.61 26.42
CA PRO A 488 -12.39 -18.24 27.84
C PRO A 488 -11.08 -17.55 28.21
N PRO A 489 -11.04 -16.71 29.27
CA PRO A 489 -9.83 -16.02 29.72
C PRO A 489 -8.63 -16.95 29.97
N ALA A 490 -8.85 -18.15 30.52
CA ALA A 490 -7.78 -19.12 30.72
C ALA A 490 -7.11 -19.55 29.40
N GLN A 491 -7.91 -19.77 28.35
CA GLN A 491 -7.40 -20.10 27.02
C GLN A 491 -6.76 -18.88 26.34
N GLN A 492 -7.25 -17.66 26.59
CA GLN A 492 -6.60 -16.44 26.11
C GLN A 492 -5.19 -16.28 26.68
N GLN A 493 -5.00 -16.59 27.97
CA GLN A 493 -3.67 -16.55 28.59
C GLN A 493 -2.75 -17.63 28.01
N GLN A 494 -3.26 -18.85 27.79
CA GLN A 494 -2.50 -19.89 27.09
C GLN A 494 -2.09 -19.46 25.68
N LEU A 495 -2.99 -18.82 24.93
CA LEU A 495 -2.70 -18.27 23.61
C LEU A 495 -1.63 -17.18 23.67
N LEU A 496 -1.70 -16.28 24.66
CA LEU A 496 -0.72 -15.22 24.85
C LEU A 496 0.67 -15.80 25.17
N GLU A 497 0.76 -16.78 26.07
CA GLU A 497 2.01 -17.46 26.40
C GLU A 497 2.61 -18.19 25.18
N GLN A 498 1.78 -18.86 24.37
CA GLN A 498 2.22 -19.51 23.13
C GLN A 498 2.68 -18.49 22.07
N ALA A 499 2.10 -17.30 22.05
CA ALA A 499 2.44 -16.22 21.12
C ALA A 499 3.68 -15.41 21.56
N LYS A 500 4.28 -15.74 22.71
CA LYS A 500 5.43 -15.01 23.24
C LYS A 500 6.63 -15.15 22.30
N PRO A 501 7.19 -14.03 21.80
CA PRO A 501 8.25 -14.09 20.80
C PRO A 501 9.60 -14.46 21.43
N GLU A 502 10.35 -15.32 20.75
CA GLU A 502 11.77 -15.58 21.03
C GLU A 502 12.68 -14.61 20.27
N THR A 503 13.86 -14.32 20.82
CA THR A 503 14.88 -13.48 20.19
C THR A 503 15.32 -14.07 18.86
N GLY A 504 15.37 -13.26 17.80
CA GLY A 504 15.74 -13.70 16.46
C GLY A 504 15.38 -12.68 15.39
N PRO A 505 15.48 -13.04 14.09
CA PRO A 505 15.08 -12.17 12.98
C PRO A 505 13.64 -11.67 13.16
N ASN A 506 13.35 -10.40 12.86
CA ASN A 506 12.01 -9.78 13.01
C ASN A 506 11.42 -9.78 14.43
N TYR A 507 12.25 -9.92 15.49
CA TYR A 507 11.78 -9.92 16.89
C TYR A 507 10.96 -8.68 17.26
N ALA A 508 11.38 -7.48 16.85
CA ALA A 508 10.67 -6.24 17.16
C ALA A 508 9.21 -6.24 16.65
N GLU A 509 8.98 -6.77 15.45
CA GLU A 509 7.64 -6.85 14.87
C GLU A 509 6.79 -7.91 15.57
N ARG A 510 7.39 -9.07 15.89
CA ARG A 510 6.69 -10.10 16.68
C ARG A 510 6.33 -9.59 18.09
N LEU A 511 7.20 -8.80 18.72
CA LEU A 511 6.94 -8.18 20.01
C LEU A 511 5.75 -7.21 19.93
N LYS A 512 5.70 -6.37 18.90
CA LYS A 512 4.56 -5.49 18.65
C LYS A 512 3.25 -6.26 18.46
N ASN A 513 3.28 -7.36 17.68
CA ASN A 513 2.10 -8.22 17.52
C ASN A 513 1.68 -8.87 18.86
N TYR A 514 2.63 -9.31 19.68
CA TYR A 514 2.37 -9.82 21.03
C TYR A 514 1.70 -8.77 21.95
N GLU A 515 2.22 -7.54 21.99
CA GLU A 515 1.66 -6.44 22.78
C GLU A 515 0.24 -6.06 22.32
N GLN A 516 0.00 -6.09 21.01
CA GLN A 516 -1.34 -5.88 20.45
C GLN A 516 -2.30 -7.01 20.83
N LEU A 517 -1.84 -8.26 20.85
CA LEU A 517 -2.66 -9.40 21.30
C LEU A 517 -3.03 -9.25 22.78
N GLN A 518 -2.07 -8.89 23.62
CA GLN A 518 -2.29 -8.61 25.04
C GLN A 518 -3.33 -7.48 25.24
N SER A 519 -3.22 -6.42 24.44
CA SER A 519 -4.16 -5.30 24.45
C SER A 519 -5.56 -5.74 24.01
N ALA A 520 -5.66 -6.56 22.96
CA ALA A 520 -6.93 -7.10 22.47
C ALA A 520 -7.61 -8.00 23.51
N ILE A 521 -6.85 -8.88 24.18
CA ILE A 521 -7.33 -9.71 25.29
C ILE A 521 -7.88 -8.82 26.42
N SER A 522 -7.11 -7.81 26.81
CA SER A 522 -7.51 -6.88 27.87
C SER A 522 -8.78 -6.11 27.52
N ALA A 523 -8.90 -5.64 26.28
CA ALA A 523 -10.07 -4.92 25.79
C ALA A 523 -11.32 -5.81 25.76
N VAL A 524 -11.21 -7.05 25.24
CA VAL A 524 -12.31 -8.02 25.20
C VAL A 524 -12.79 -8.37 26.61
N ASN A 525 -11.86 -8.66 27.52
CA ASN A 525 -12.23 -9.00 28.90
C ASN A 525 -12.82 -7.80 29.65
N SER A 526 -12.33 -6.59 29.39
CA SER A 526 -12.91 -5.37 29.96
C SER A 526 -14.34 -5.15 29.46
N ALA A 527 -14.59 -5.32 28.16
CA ALA A 527 -15.92 -5.20 27.57
C ALA A 527 -16.88 -6.27 28.12
N ARG A 528 -16.43 -7.53 28.19
CA ARG A 528 -17.18 -8.65 28.78
C ARG A 528 -17.55 -8.40 30.23
N ASN A 529 -16.66 -7.83 31.05
CA ASN A 529 -16.96 -7.53 32.45
C ASN A 529 -17.85 -6.29 32.63
N ALA A 530 -17.73 -5.29 31.76
CA ALA A 530 -18.47 -4.04 31.88
C ALA A 530 -19.99 -4.21 31.66
N ASP A 531 -20.38 -5.05 30.69
CA ASP A 531 -21.78 -5.44 30.45
C ASP A 531 -21.78 -6.81 29.71
N PRO A 532 -21.75 -7.93 30.46
CA PRO A 532 -21.60 -9.27 29.90
C PRO A 532 -22.71 -9.64 28.92
N VAL A 533 -23.93 -9.18 29.22
CA VAL A 533 -25.12 -9.47 28.43
C VAL A 533 -25.13 -8.64 27.16
N ALA A 534 -24.76 -7.36 27.22
CA ALA A 534 -24.70 -6.52 26.01
C ALA A 534 -23.64 -7.04 25.04
N PHE A 535 -22.49 -7.50 25.57
CA PHE A 535 -21.48 -8.20 24.79
C PHE A 535 -22.06 -9.48 24.16
N GLY A 536 -22.74 -10.32 24.95
CA GLY A 536 -23.38 -11.54 24.47
C GLY A 536 -24.41 -11.31 23.35
N ILE A 537 -25.20 -10.23 23.42
CA ILE A 537 -26.17 -9.86 22.38
C ILE A 537 -25.43 -9.46 21.11
N LYS A 538 -24.40 -8.62 21.21
CA LYS A 538 -23.62 -8.15 20.07
C LYS A 538 -22.96 -9.31 19.30
N GLU A 539 -22.47 -10.31 20.02
CA GLU A 539 -21.85 -11.50 19.42
C GLU A 539 -22.87 -12.61 19.07
N GLY A 540 -24.18 -12.36 19.26
CA GLY A 540 -25.26 -13.30 18.92
C GLY A 540 -25.41 -14.50 19.85
N ALA A 541 -24.69 -14.54 20.98
CA ALA A 541 -24.77 -15.59 21.99
C ALA A 541 -25.99 -15.45 22.92
N VAL A 542 -26.59 -14.26 22.97
CA VAL A 542 -27.73 -13.93 23.83
C VAL A 542 -28.84 -13.27 23.00
N GLY A 543 -30.07 -13.72 23.17
CA GLY A 543 -31.25 -13.12 22.53
C GLY A 543 -31.69 -11.83 23.22
N GLN A 544 -32.39 -10.94 22.52
CA GLN A 544 -32.97 -9.71 23.11
C GLN A 544 -34.17 -10.02 24.00
N ILE A 545 -34.48 -9.12 24.93
CA ILE A 545 -35.72 -9.19 25.72
C ILE A 545 -36.86 -8.55 24.94
N ASP A 546 -37.99 -9.22 24.95
CA ASP A 546 -39.21 -8.75 24.30
C ASP A 546 -40.10 -8.03 25.31
N PHE A 547 -40.32 -6.73 25.10
CA PHE A 547 -41.14 -5.89 25.98
C PHE A 547 -42.56 -5.65 25.43
N THR A 548 -42.98 -6.36 24.38
CA THR A 548 -44.27 -6.13 23.70
C THR A 548 -45.48 -6.48 24.57
N ASP A 549 -45.43 -7.63 25.22
CA ASP A 549 -46.47 -8.13 26.13
C ASP A 549 -45.87 -8.99 27.25
N LEU A 550 -46.69 -9.31 28.26
CA LEU A 550 -46.23 -10.01 29.47
C LEU A 550 -45.72 -11.43 29.20
N ASN A 551 -46.37 -12.18 28.30
CA ASN A 551 -45.98 -13.56 27.99
C ASN A 551 -44.66 -13.59 27.22
N SER A 552 -44.50 -12.67 26.26
CA SER A 552 -43.28 -12.50 25.47
C SER A 552 -42.11 -12.06 26.36
N LEU A 553 -42.36 -11.15 27.31
CA LEU A 553 -41.39 -10.74 28.33
C LEU A 553 -40.97 -11.91 29.22
N GLN A 554 -41.92 -12.66 29.77
CA GLN A 554 -41.60 -13.81 30.63
C GLN A 554 -40.76 -14.86 29.92
N SER A 555 -41.16 -15.21 28.69
CA SER A 555 -40.48 -16.24 27.89
C SER A 555 -39.06 -15.81 27.49
N SER A 556 -38.89 -14.56 27.05
CA SER A 556 -37.58 -14.01 26.70
C SER A 556 -36.66 -13.86 27.93
N MET A 557 -37.20 -13.48 29.10
CA MET A 557 -36.47 -13.41 30.36
C MET A 557 -36.00 -14.79 30.86
N GLN A 558 -36.84 -15.81 30.72
CA GLN A 558 -36.48 -17.19 31.08
C GLN A 558 -35.34 -17.72 30.18
N ALA A 559 -35.45 -17.52 28.86
CA ALA A 559 -34.39 -17.88 27.92
C ALA A 559 -33.08 -17.12 28.22
N ARG A 560 -33.20 -15.83 28.54
CA ARG A 560 -32.07 -14.96 28.90
C ARG A 560 -31.34 -15.47 30.14
N ALA A 561 -32.05 -15.93 31.18
CA ALA A 561 -31.43 -16.43 32.41
C ALA A 561 -30.47 -17.60 32.15
N VAL A 562 -30.85 -18.53 31.27
CA VAL A 562 -30.00 -19.67 30.89
C VAL A 562 -28.80 -19.20 30.07
N GLN A 563 -29.01 -18.31 29.10
CA GLN A 563 -27.94 -17.79 28.23
C GLN A 563 -26.92 -16.97 29.01
N ALA A 564 -27.38 -16.08 29.88
CA ALA A 564 -26.54 -15.24 30.73
C ALA A 564 -25.73 -16.07 31.74
N GLY A 565 -26.35 -17.10 32.33
CA GLY A 565 -25.64 -18.05 33.20
C GLY A 565 -24.49 -18.76 32.48
N ARG A 566 -24.71 -19.21 31.24
CA ARG A 566 -23.66 -19.82 30.41
C ARG A 566 -22.53 -18.85 30.10
N ILE A 567 -22.85 -17.60 29.74
CA ILE A 567 -21.83 -16.56 29.47
C ILE A 567 -20.99 -16.27 30.70
N SER A 568 -21.63 -16.10 31.86
CA SER A 568 -20.94 -15.87 33.13
C SER A 568 -19.98 -17.02 33.47
N GLN A 569 -20.41 -18.27 33.28
CA GLN A 569 -19.56 -19.45 33.51
C GLN A 569 -18.42 -19.57 32.47
N GLN A 570 -18.73 -19.37 31.18
CA GLN A 570 -17.77 -19.54 30.09
C GLN A 570 -16.66 -18.49 30.15
N TYR A 571 -17.00 -17.24 30.47
CA TYR A 571 -16.05 -16.13 30.44
C TYR A 571 -15.63 -15.63 31.83
N GLY A 572 -16.16 -16.19 32.91
CA GLY A 572 -15.84 -15.78 34.28
C GLY A 572 -16.30 -14.36 34.61
N THR A 573 -17.37 -13.88 33.97
CA THR A 573 -17.90 -12.52 34.17
C THR A 573 -18.95 -12.49 35.28
N PRO A 574 -19.25 -11.30 35.87
CA PRO A 574 -20.33 -11.15 36.84
C PRO A 574 -21.66 -11.71 36.29
N PRO A 575 -22.45 -12.44 37.10
CA PRO A 575 -23.73 -12.95 36.67
C PRO A 575 -24.76 -11.81 36.58
N THR A 576 -25.00 -11.33 35.36
CA THR A 576 -25.99 -10.29 35.05
C THR A 576 -27.06 -10.83 34.09
N LEU A 577 -28.33 -10.51 34.29
CA LEU A 577 -29.45 -10.99 33.45
C LEU A 577 -29.79 -9.99 32.33
N LEU A 578 -29.86 -8.72 32.70
CA LEU A 578 -30.17 -7.58 31.83
C LEU A 578 -28.89 -6.89 31.39
N THR A 579 -28.90 -6.24 30.23
CA THR A 579 -27.93 -5.17 29.98
C THR A 579 -28.19 -3.99 30.93
N LYS A 580 -27.21 -3.11 31.12
CA LYS A 580 -27.40 -1.89 31.92
C LYS A 580 -28.53 -1.00 31.38
N ALA A 581 -28.66 -0.94 30.05
CA ALA A 581 -29.73 -0.20 29.38
C ALA A 581 -31.10 -0.85 29.64
N GLU A 582 -31.21 -2.17 29.48
CA GLU A 582 -32.45 -2.93 29.76
C GLU A 582 -32.85 -2.80 31.24
N ALA A 583 -31.91 -2.87 32.19
CA ALA A 583 -32.20 -2.70 33.62
C ALA A 583 -32.77 -1.32 33.96
N LYS A 584 -32.22 -0.27 33.33
CA LYS A 584 -32.73 1.10 33.47
C LYS A 584 -34.10 1.27 32.81
N GLN A 585 -34.30 0.68 31.63
CA GLN A 585 -35.59 0.67 30.95
C GLN A 585 -36.67 -0.02 31.81
N PHE A 586 -36.35 -1.19 32.37
CA PHE A 586 -37.25 -1.92 33.25
C PHE A 586 -37.61 -1.09 34.50
N SER A 587 -36.61 -0.48 35.14
CA SER A 587 -36.83 0.42 36.29
C SER A 587 -37.72 1.61 35.94
N THR A 588 -37.58 2.13 34.72
CA THR A 588 -38.42 3.24 34.22
C THR A 588 -39.87 2.78 34.01
N MET A 589 -40.09 1.60 33.42
CA MET A 589 -41.43 1.01 33.27
C MET A 589 -42.12 0.85 34.62
N LEU A 590 -41.41 0.34 35.63
CA LEU A 590 -41.95 0.21 37.00
C LEU A 590 -42.35 1.57 37.60
N SER A 591 -41.52 2.59 37.39
CA SER A 591 -41.80 3.94 37.92
C SER A 591 -42.98 4.63 37.23
N GLN A 592 -43.27 4.28 35.98
CA GLN A 592 -44.33 4.90 35.17
C GLN A 592 -45.67 4.15 35.24
N SER A 593 -45.64 2.86 35.57
CA SER A 593 -46.83 2.01 35.73
C SER A 593 -47.61 2.39 37.00
N ALA A 594 -48.87 1.99 37.16
CA ALA A 594 -49.54 2.09 38.47
C ALA A 594 -48.91 1.10 39.48
N PRO A 595 -49.05 1.30 40.81
CA PRO A 595 -48.43 0.39 41.79
C PRO A 595 -48.81 -1.08 41.59
N GLY A 596 -50.09 -1.38 41.37
CA GLY A 596 -50.55 -2.74 41.10
C GLY A 596 -49.96 -3.36 39.83
N ASP A 597 -49.85 -2.58 38.75
CA ASP A 597 -49.27 -3.04 37.48
C ASP A 597 -47.77 -3.31 37.62
N ALA A 598 -47.04 -2.46 38.34
CA ALA A 598 -45.62 -2.64 38.61
C ALA A 598 -45.35 -3.90 39.44
N LEU A 599 -46.21 -4.22 40.42
CA LEU A 599 -46.12 -5.46 41.21
C LEU A 599 -46.44 -6.68 40.36
N THR A 600 -47.48 -6.60 39.52
CA THR A 600 -47.85 -7.66 38.58
C THR A 600 -46.67 -7.98 37.66
N LEU A 601 -45.98 -6.95 37.15
CA LEU A 601 -44.81 -7.09 36.30
C LEU A 601 -43.62 -7.74 37.04
N LEU A 602 -43.30 -7.27 38.26
CA LEU A 602 -42.23 -7.83 39.09
C LEU A 602 -42.49 -9.30 39.46
N GLN A 603 -43.74 -9.62 39.81
CA GLN A 603 -44.16 -10.99 40.13
C GLN A 603 -44.10 -11.89 38.91
N ALA A 604 -44.64 -11.45 37.77
CA ALA A 604 -44.66 -12.22 36.54
C ALA A 604 -43.25 -12.59 36.08
N VAL A 605 -42.31 -11.65 36.12
CA VAL A 605 -40.90 -11.89 35.77
C VAL A 605 -40.19 -12.70 36.85
N GLY A 606 -40.35 -12.37 38.12
CA GLY A 606 -39.69 -13.08 39.22
C GLY A 606 -40.04 -14.57 39.24
N ARG A 607 -41.30 -14.94 38.98
CA ARG A 607 -41.77 -16.32 38.95
C ARG A 607 -41.36 -17.11 37.71
N SER A 608 -41.09 -16.44 36.59
CA SER A 608 -40.65 -17.13 35.37
C SER A 608 -39.15 -17.45 35.39
N LEU A 609 -38.40 -16.89 36.33
CA LEU A 609 -36.95 -17.04 36.43
C LEU A 609 -36.54 -18.21 37.34
N PRO A 610 -35.47 -18.95 37.01
CA PRO A 610 -34.85 -19.88 37.95
C PRO A 610 -34.20 -19.10 39.12
N PRO A 611 -33.88 -19.75 40.25
CA PRO A 611 -33.34 -19.07 41.45
C PRO A 611 -32.11 -18.18 41.17
N GLN A 612 -31.20 -18.64 40.30
CA GLN A 612 -30.05 -17.84 39.87
C GLN A 612 -30.48 -16.59 39.08
N GLY A 613 -31.46 -16.73 38.18
CA GLY A 613 -32.04 -15.62 37.42
C GLY A 613 -32.73 -14.59 38.32
N VAL A 614 -33.47 -15.04 39.34
CA VAL A 614 -34.07 -14.17 40.36
C VAL A 614 -33.01 -13.36 41.09
N SER A 615 -31.92 -14.02 41.53
CA SER A 615 -30.81 -13.32 42.20
C SER A 615 -30.16 -12.26 41.30
N MET A 616 -29.96 -12.57 40.02
CA MET A 616 -29.39 -11.63 39.04
C MET A 616 -30.33 -10.43 38.82
N PHE A 617 -31.62 -10.70 38.63
CA PHE A 617 -32.65 -9.69 38.42
C PHE A 617 -32.81 -8.76 39.62
N GLN A 618 -32.89 -9.32 40.83
CA GLN A 618 -32.93 -8.58 42.08
C GLN A 618 -31.72 -7.67 42.26
N ALA A 619 -30.51 -8.19 42.02
CA ALA A 619 -29.28 -7.41 42.17
C ALA A 619 -29.26 -6.22 41.20
N GLN A 620 -29.56 -6.44 39.92
CA GLN A 620 -29.51 -5.39 38.90
C GLN A 620 -30.62 -4.34 39.03
N LEU A 621 -31.82 -4.73 39.46
CA LEU A 621 -32.85 -3.75 39.81
C LEU A 621 -32.46 -2.97 41.07
N GLY A 622 -31.88 -3.65 42.06
CA GLY A 622 -31.42 -3.04 43.31
C GLY A 622 -30.34 -1.97 43.12
N GLU A 623 -29.44 -2.14 42.13
CA GLU A 623 -28.44 -1.13 41.76
C GLU A 623 -29.08 0.19 41.27
N ASN A 624 -30.20 0.11 40.53
CA ASN A 624 -30.92 1.29 40.07
C ASN A 624 -31.90 1.83 41.12
N ASN A 625 -32.57 0.92 41.82
CA ASN A 625 -33.58 1.22 42.83
C ASN A 625 -33.64 0.08 43.88
N PRO A 626 -33.14 0.32 45.11
CA PRO A 626 -33.13 -0.69 46.17
C PRO A 626 -34.51 -1.26 46.51
N THR A 627 -35.57 -0.45 46.42
CA THR A 627 -36.95 -0.89 46.68
C THR A 627 -37.43 -1.85 45.59
N TYR A 628 -37.23 -1.55 44.31
CA TYR A 628 -37.62 -2.46 43.22
C TYR A 628 -36.84 -3.78 43.26
N GLY A 629 -35.53 -3.73 43.55
CA GLY A 629 -34.75 -4.94 43.73
C GLY A 629 -35.27 -5.80 44.88
N ALA A 630 -35.57 -5.20 46.04
CA ALA A 630 -36.12 -5.93 47.17
C ALA A 630 -37.50 -6.53 46.88
N LEU A 631 -38.41 -5.76 46.26
CA LEU A 631 -39.74 -6.22 45.87
C LEU A 631 -39.67 -7.36 44.84
N ALA A 632 -38.73 -7.30 43.88
CA ALA A 632 -38.49 -8.39 42.93
C ALA A 632 -38.17 -9.71 43.65
N GLY A 633 -37.33 -9.67 44.69
CA GLY A 633 -37.00 -10.84 45.51
C GLY A 633 -38.19 -11.34 46.33
N ILE A 634 -38.93 -10.43 46.98
CA ILE A 634 -40.12 -10.77 47.78
C ILE A 634 -41.19 -11.47 46.93
N LEU A 635 -41.47 -10.93 45.74
CA LEU A 635 -42.52 -11.43 44.85
C LEU A 635 -42.11 -12.70 44.08
N ALA A 636 -40.81 -12.93 43.87
CA ALA A 636 -40.28 -14.14 43.25
C ALA A 636 -40.27 -15.35 44.20
N ALA A 637 -40.32 -15.13 45.52
CA ALA A 637 -40.39 -16.22 46.48
C ALA A 637 -41.66 -17.08 46.26
N PRO A 638 -41.62 -18.40 46.50
CA PRO A 638 -42.80 -19.28 46.41
C PRO A 638 -43.97 -18.79 47.28
N ASP A 639 -45.19 -19.17 46.91
CA ASP A 639 -46.36 -18.96 47.76
C ASP A 639 -46.39 -20.00 48.91
N ASN A 640 -46.96 -19.61 50.04
CA ASN A 640 -47.26 -20.48 51.18
C ASN A 640 -48.78 -20.47 51.45
N TYR A 641 -49.23 -21.28 52.42
CA TYR A 641 -50.66 -21.54 52.68
C TYR A 641 -51.53 -20.27 52.90
N LEU A 642 -50.97 -19.18 53.45
CA LEU A 642 -51.68 -17.91 53.63
C LEU A 642 -51.72 -17.02 52.38
N ASN A 643 -50.80 -17.20 51.42
CA ASN A 643 -50.77 -16.46 50.15
C ASN A 643 -51.88 -16.88 49.16
N THR A 644 -52.66 -17.93 49.48
CA THR A 644 -53.68 -18.53 48.58
C THR A 644 -55.14 -18.25 48.96
N ARG A 645 -55.43 -17.52 50.05
CA ARG A 645 -56.81 -17.17 50.46
C ARG A 645 -57.16 -15.73 50.09
N SER A 646 -57.60 -15.53 48.85
CA SER A 646 -58.34 -14.31 48.50
C SER A 646 -59.76 -14.39 49.09
N GLY A 647 -60.15 -13.41 49.92
CA GLY A 647 -61.56 -13.21 50.29
C GLY A 647 -62.03 -13.62 51.68
N ILE A 648 -61.22 -13.55 52.74
CA ILE A 648 -61.76 -13.53 54.12
C ILE A 648 -61.74 -12.10 54.63
N GLY A 649 -62.93 -11.56 54.83
CA GLY A 649 -63.16 -10.26 55.42
C GLY A 649 -62.48 -10.14 56.79
N SER A 650 -62.08 -8.91 57.09
CA SER A 650 -61.73 -8.40 58.41
C SER A 650 -62.52 -9.08 59.53
N TYR A 651 -61.86 -9.30 60.68
CA TYR A 651 -62.32 -10.00 61.89
C TYR A 651 -61.72 -11.39 62.14
N VAL A 652 -60.39 -11.53 62.03
CA VAL A 652 -59.63 -12.37 62.98
C VAL A 652 -58.25 -11.74 63.21
N ASP A 653 -57.97 -11.27 64.43
CA ASP A 653 -56.62 -11.06 64.94
C ASP A 653 -55.91 -12.43 65.01
N TYR A 654 -55.37 -12.90 63.88
CA TYR A 654 -54.30 -13.89 63.93
C TYR A 654 -52.99 -13.12 64.20
N PRO A 655 -52.17 -13.55 65.17
CA PRO A 655 -51.00 -12.80 65.58
C PRO A 655 -49.99 -12.73 64.43
N LEU A 656 -49.66 -11.50 64.02
CA LEU A 656 -48.37 -11.12 63.42
C LEU A 656 -47.96 -11.76 62.08
N THR A 657 -48.87 -11.99 61.13
CA THR A 657 -48.50 -12.42 59.76
C THR A 657 -49.10 -11.53 58.67
N VAL A 658 -48.33 -11.21 57.62
CA VAL A 658 -48.81 -10.44 56.45
C VAL A 658 -48.61 -11.21 55.15
N ASP A 659 -49.62 -11.11 54.27
CA ASP A 659 -49.53 -11.51 52.86
C ASP A 659 -48.47 -10.68 52.11
N LYS A 660 -47.62 -11.34 51.32
CA LYS A 660 -46.49 -10.66 50.65
C LYS A 660 -46.94 -9.70 49.55
N TYR A 661 -48.11 -9.89 48.95
CA TYR A 661 -48.66 -8.99 47.93
C TYR A 661 -49.15 -7.71 48.58
N ILE A 662 -49.89 -7.82 49.69
CA ILE A 662 -50.31 -6.66 50.49
C ILE A 662 -49.10 -5.88 51.00
N ALA A 663 -48.11 -6.58 51.56
CA ALA A 663 -46.87 -5.95 52.01
C ALA A 663 -46.14 -5.23 50.87
N SER A 664 -45.97 -5.90 49.72
CA SER A 664 -45.29 -5.33 48.55
C SER A 664 -46.04 -4.12 47.98
N GLU A 665 -47.38 -4.16 47.98
CA GLU A 665 -48.22 -3.04 47.55
C GLU A 665 -48.09 -1.84 48.47
N ARG A 666 -48.20 -2.04 49.79
CA ARG A 666 -48.04 -0.97 50.77
C ARG A 666 -46.65 -0.34 50.69
N ILE A 667 -45.60 -1.16 50.59
CA ILE A 667 -44.23 -0.68 50.39
C ILE A 667 -44.12 0.17 49.13
N LEU A 668 -44.65 -0.29 47.99
CA LEU A 668 -44.53 0.43 46.73
C LEU A 668 -45.32 1.74 46.73
N GLN A 669 -46.54 1.73 47.26
CA GLN A 669 -47.38 2.92 47.40
C GLN A 669 -46.67 3.97 48.26
N GLY A 670 -46.13 3.57 49.41
CA GLY A 670 -45.42 4.50 50.28
C GLY A 670 -44.08 4.96 49.74
N TYR A 671 -43.34 4.11 49.03
CA TYR A 671 -42.15 4.52 48.28
C TYR A 671 -42.48 5.64 47.27
N ARG A 672 -43.58 5.49 46.51
CA ARG A 672 -44.05 6.52 45.56
C ARG A 672 -44.60 7.76 46.25
N ALA A 673 -45.18 7.62 47.43
CA ALA A 673 -45.61 8.76 48.23
C ALA A 673 -44.42 9.53 48.81
N LEU A 674 -43.32 8.86 49.17
CA LEU A 674 -42.10 9.52 49.65
C LEU A 674 -41.27 10.12 48.50
N SER A 675 -41.30 9.50 47.33
CA SER A 675 -40.53 9.92 46.17
C SER A 675 -41.34 9.76 44.88
N PRO A 676 -42.31 10.67 44.62
CA PRO A 676 -43.19 10.58 43.46
C PRO A 676 -42.43 10.68 42.14
N SER A 677 -42.72 9.77 41.21
CA SER A 677 -42.24 9.85 39.84
C SER A 677 -42.83 11.06 39.09
N ALA A 678 -42.33 11.35 37.89
CA ALA A 678 -42.93 12.37 37.03
C ALA A 678 -44.40 12.06 36.68
N GLN A 679 -44.74 10.78 36.54
CA GLN A 679 -46.12 10.35 36.29
C GLN A 679 -46.99 10.52 37.53
N ASP A 680 -46.47 10.19 38.71
CA ASP A 680 -47.17 10.39 39.99
C ASP A 680 -47.53 11.85 40.22
N LYS A 681 -46.57 12.75 39.96
CA LYS A 681 -46.80 14.19 40.05
C LYS A 681 -47.87 14.67 39.07
N LYS A 682 -47.90 14.12 37.84
CA LYS A 682 -48.97 14.40 36.85
C LYS A 682 -50.32 13.85 37.30
N SER A 683 -50.35 12.73 38.00
CA SER A 683 -51.55 12.14 38.61
C SER A 683 -51.95 12.79 39.94
N GLY A 684 -51.30 13.88 40.34
CA GLY A 684 -51.66 14.65 41.54
C GLY A 684 -51.10 14.11 42.87
N VAL A 685 -50.17 13.15 42.83
CA VAL A 685 -49.52 12.62 44.04
C VAL A 685 -48.50 13.65 44.55
N THR A 686 -48.72 14.15 45.76
CA THR A 686 -47.78 15.02 46.47
C THR A 686 -46.91 14.20 47.44
N PRO A 687 -45.64 14.57 47.64
CA PRO A 687 -44.79 13.88 48.60
C PRO A 687 -45.36 13.93 50.02
N ILE A 688 -45.53 12.78 50.67
CA ILE A 688 -45.95 12.71 52.07
C ILE A 688 -44.75 12.96 52.98
N THR A 689 -44.98 13.66 54.10
CA THR A 689 -43.96 13.83 55.14
C THR A 689 -44.14 12.75 56.20
N ILE A 690 -43.04 12.10 56.59
CA ILE A 690 -42.97 11.14 57.70
C ILE A 690 -42.08 11.72 58.82
N PRO A 691 -42.07 11.12 60.03
CA PRO A 691 -41.14 11.51 61.08
C PRO A 691 -39.67 11.54 60.63
N SER A 692 -38.84 12.28 61.37
CA SER A 692 -37.42 12.42 61.04
C SER A 692 -36.71 11.06 60.95
N ASP A 693 -35.70 10.98 60.08
CA ASP A 693 -34.95 9.74 59.84
C ASP A 693 -34.35 9.18 61.14
N GLN A 694 -33.92 10.05 62.07
CA GLN A 694 -33.47 9.63 63.40
C GLN A 694 -34.56 8.88 64.17
N LYS A 695 -35.77 9.43 64.28
CA LYS A 695 -36.88 8.80 65.02
C LYS A 695 -37.35 7.51 64.34
N MET A 696 -37.38 7.51 63.01
CA MET A 696 -37.71 6.31 62.23
C MET A 696 -36.67 5.21 62.43
N GLN A 697 -35.38 5.56 62.49
CA GLN A 697 -34.29 4.61 62.73
C GLN A 697 -34.31 4.06 64.15
N GLU A 698 -34.61 4.89 65.16
CA GLU A 698 -34.82 4.47 66.55
C GLU A 698 -35.95 3.44 66.64
N SER A 699 -37.14 3.77 66.13
CA SER A 699 -38.29 2.85 66.10
C SER A 699 -38.00 1.56 65.32
N PHE A 700 -37.32 1.64 64.17
CA PHE A 700 -36.91 0.45 63.44
C PHE A 700 -35.93 -0.42 64.24
N ASN A 701 -34.97 0.18 64.94
CA ASN A 701 -34.00 -0.58 65.73
C ASN A 701 -34.68 -1.29 66.91
N ASP A 702 -35.65 -0.64 67.56
CA ASP A 702 -36.43 -1.24 68.65
C ASP A 702 -37.26 -2.43 68.16
N LEU A 703 -37.87 -2.30 66.97
CA LEU A 703 -38.71 -3.36 66.39
C LEU A 703 -37.92 -4.48 65.71
N ALA A 704 -36.78 -4.16 65.10
CA ALA A 704 -35.95 -5.13 64.38
C ALA A 704 -35.01 -5.91 65.30
N GLY A 705 -34.65 -5.34 66.45
CA GLY A 705 -33.74 -5.92 67.42
C GLY A 705 -32.44 -6.43 66.78
N ASP A 706 -32.12 -7.70 67.06
CA ASP A 706 -30.93 -8.38 66.56
C ASP A 706 -31.18 -9.24 65.31
N ALA A 707 -32.31 -9.05 64.60
CA ALA A 707 -32.74 -9.90 63.49
C ALA A 707 -31.81 -9.90 62.26
N PHE A 708 -30.88 -8.95 62.18
CA PHE A 708 -29.89 -8.81 61.10
C PHE A 708 -28.45 -8.88 61.63
N PRO A 709 -28.03 -9.98 62.30
CA PRO A 709 -26.79 -10.01 63.06
C PRO A 709 -25.52 -10.10 62.19
N MET A 710 -25.68 -10.41 60.89
CA MET A 710 -24.57 -10.74 59.98
C MET A 710 -24.46 -9.81 58.76
N SER A 711 -25.39 -8.86 58.58
CA SER A 711 -25.48 -8.07 57.35
C SER A 711 -26.04 -6.68 57.60
N SER A 712 -25.12 -5.71 57.71
CA SER A 712 -25.47 -4.28 57.78
C SER A 712 -26.20 -3.82 56.52
N GLN A 713 -25.86 -4.38 55.36
CA GLN A 713 -26.51 -4.07 54.09
C GLN A 713 -27.97 -4.56 54.05
N GLU A 714 -28.27 -5.75 54.60
CA GLU A 714 -29.66 -6.22 54.71
C GLU A 714 -30.46 -5.42 55.71
N ARG A 715 -29.86 -5.06 56.86
CA ARG A 715 -30.50 -4.18 57.84
C ARG A 715 -30.87 -2.82 57.23
N GLN A 716 -29.95 -2.22 56.48
CA GLN A 716 -30.20 -0.95 55.78
C GLN A 716 -31.29 -1.08 54.70
N ARG A 717 -31.29 -2.20 53.94
CA ARG A 717 -32.37 -2.47 52.97
C ARG A 717 -33.71 -2.61 53.67
N ALA A 718 -33.80 -3.39 54.74
CA ALA A 718 -35.01 -3.56 55.54
C ALA A 718 -35.49 -2.23 56.13
N TYR A 719 -34.59 -1.36 56.59
CA TYR A 719 -34.94 -0.02 57.05
C TYR A 719 -35.51 0.87 55.93
N GLY A 720 -34.94 0.81 54.73
CA GLY A 720 -35.49 1.52 53.56
C GLY A 720 -36.91 1.06 53.21
N LEU A 721 -37.16 -0.25 53.28
CA LEU A 721 -38.49 -0.82 53.09
C LEU A 721 -39.43 -0.44 54.24
N PHE A 722 -38.95 -0.39 55.49
CA PHE A 722 -39.72 0.03 56.65
C PHE A 722 -40.23 1.46 56.50
N LYS A 723 -39.38 2.41 56.09
CA LYS A 723 -39.82 3.78 55.81
C LYS A 723 -40.89 3.84 54.72
N SER A 724 -40.68 3.08 53.65
CA SER A 724 -41.62 3.00 52.53
C SER A 724 -42.94 2.36 52.97
N ALA A 725 -42.91 1.28 53.74
CA ALA A 725 -44.08 0.64 54.33
C ALA A 725 -44.84 1.57 55.28
N TYR A 726 -44.14 2.30 56.15
CA TYR A 726 -44.73 3.26 57.09
C TYR A 726 -45.49 4.36 56.36
N ALA A 727 -44.87 4.97 55.34
CA ALA A 727 -45.51 5.98 54.51
C ALA A 727 -46.75 5.42 53.77
N GLY A 728 -46.67 4.16 53.32
CA GLY A 728 -47.77 3.49 52.62
C GLY A 728 -48.94 3.19 53.54
N GLU A 729 -48.68 2.71 54.75
CA GLU A 729 -49.71 2.48 55.75
C GLU A 729 -50.32 3.81 56.23
N LEU A 730 -49.51 4.85 56.42
CA LEU A 730 -50.00 6.20 56.75
C LEU A 730 -50.94 6.77 55.68
N LEU A 731 -50.63 6.56 54.39
CA LEU A 731 -51.47 6.99 53.27
C LEU A 731 -52.82 6.26 53.22
N ASN A 732 -52.82 4.97 53.53
CA ASN A 732 -53.97 4.08 53.40
C ASN A 732 -54.75 3.89 54.71
N ASN A 733 -54.36 4.54 55.80
CA ASN A 733 -55.05 4.41 57.08
C ASN A 733 -56.40 5.16 57.03
N PRO A 734 -57.55 4.45 57.09
CA PRO A 734 -58.86 5.07 57.03
C PRO A 734 -59.22 5.84 58.30
N ASP A 735 -58.52 5.56 59.40
CA ASP A 735 -58.77 6.17 60.71
C ASP A 735 -58.07 7.53 60.87
N LEU A 736 -57.26 7.94 59.89
CA LEU A 736 -56.51 9.22 59.91
C LEU A 736 -57.03 10.15 58.82
N ASP A 737 -57.48 11.34 59.21
CA ASP A 737 -57.82 12.40 58.27
C ASP A 737 -56.58 13.17 57.77
N SER A 738 -56.77 14.17 56.90
CA SER A 738 -55.65 14.94 56.35
C SER A 738 -54.89 15.80 57.37
N GLY A 739 -55.53 16.20 58.48
CA GLY A 739 -54.91 16.94 59.58
C GLY A 739 -54.09 16.03 60.49
N ASP A 740 -54.64 14.87 60.85
CA ASP A 740 -53.98 13.86 61.67
C ASP A 740 -52.72 13.30 60.99
N ARG A 741 -52.74 13.18 59.65
CA ARG A 741 -51.56 12.78 58.87
C ARG A 741 -50.42 13.81 58.92
N ALA A 742 -50.72 15.11 59.09
CA ALA A 742 -49.71 16.14 59.24
C ALA A 742 -49.08 16.12 60.65
N ASP A 743 -49.87 15.75 61.67
CA ASP A 743 -49.36 15.56 63.03
C ASP A 743 -48.56 14.27 63.19
N ALA A 744 -48.92 13.21 62.44
CA ALA A 744 -48.14 11.96 62.33
C ALA A 744 -46.73 12.15 61.73
N ALA A 745 -46.41 13.33 61.18
CA ALA A 745 -45.06 13.69 60.76
C ALA A 745 -44.16 14.17 61.92
N LYS A 746 -44.71 14.43 63.12
CA LYS A 746 -43.96 14.95 64.28
C LYS A 746 -43.37 13.84 65.16
N SER A 747 -44.01 12.67 65.23
CA SER A 747 -43.60 11.51 66.04
C SER A 747 -44.00 10.20 65.35
N VAL A 748 -43.27 9.12 65.63
CA VAL A 748 -43.57 7.78 65.08
C VAL A 748 -44.80 7.22 65.79
N ASP A 749 -45.78 6.74 65.02
CA ASP A 749 -46.93 5.99 65.52
C ASP A 749 -46.55 4.51 65.64
N ASP A 750 -46.61 3.97 66.86
CA ASP A 750 -46.17 2.60 67.15
C ASP A 750 -47.01 1.53 66.44
N LYS A 751 -48.31 1.78 66.19
CA LYS A 751 -49.16 0.82 65.48
C LYS A 751 -48.81 0.78 64.00
N ILE A 752 -48.58 1.94 63.39
CA ILE A 752 -48.13 2.04 61.99
C ILE A 752 -46.71 1.46 61.84
N ALA A 753 -45.81 1.77 62.78
CA ALA A 753 -44.46 1.22 62.81
C ALA A 753 -44.47 -0.32 62.96
N GLY A 754 -45.32 -0.87 63.83
CA GLY A 754 -45.51 -2.31 63.99
C GLY A 754 -45.96 -3.01 62.70
N LYS A 755 -46.87 -2.41 61.93
CA LYS A 755 -47.23 -2.93 60.60
C LYS A 755 -46.12 -2.73 59.57
N ALA A 756 -45.40 -1.61 59.63
CA ALA A 756 -44.33 -1.30 58.70
C ALA A 756 -43.16 -2.29 58.81
N ILE A 757 -42.77 -2.70 60.03
CA ILE A 757 -41.72 -3.73 60.22
C ILE A 757 -42.18 -5.08 59.71
N LEU A 758 -43.46 -5.42 59.91
CA LEU A 758 -44.07 -6.63 59.39
C LEU A 758 -44.04 -6.66 57.85
N TYR A 759 -44.41 -5.56 57.20
CA TYR A 759 -44.34 -5.44 55.73
C TYR A 759 -42.90 -5.50 55.22
N ALA A 760 -41.96 -4.82 55.87
CA ALA A 760 -40.58 -4.71 55.41
C ALA A 760 -39.76 -6.01 55.53
N THR A 761 -40.16 -6.91 56.43
CA THR A 761 -39.35 -8.09 56.79
C THR A 761 -40.07 -9.42 56.63
N GLY A 762 -41.40 -9.42 56.64
CA GLY A 762 -42.25 -10.59 56.82
C GLY A 762 -42.61 -10.87 58.28
N GLY A 763 -42.04 -10.09 59.21
CA GLY A 763 -42.17 -10.24 60.65
C GLY A 763 -40.81 -10.48 61.31
N VAL A 764 -40.65 -10.00 62.54
CA VAL A 764 -39.49 -10.32 63.39
C VAL A 764 -40.01 -11.18 64.54
N LEU A 765 -39.56 -12.43 64.57
CA LEU A 765 -40.04 -13.45 65.50
C LEU A 765 -38.95 -13.78 66.52
N LYS A 766 -39.35 -14.19 67.72
CA LYS A 766 -38.44 -14.74 68.73
C LYS A 766 -38.26 -16.24 68.46
N TYR A 767 -37.06 -16.65 68.04
CA TYR A 767 -36.70 -18.06 68.00
C TYR A 767 -35.63 -18.34 69.06
N ARG A 768 -36.01 -19.10 70.10
CA ARG A 768 -35.14 -19.48 71.22
C ARG A 768 -34.38 -18.28 71.82
N GLY A 769 -35.09 -17.16 71.99
CA GLY A 769 -34.57 -15.93 72.58
C GLY A 769 -33.80 -15.01 71.62
N THR A 770 -33.61 -15.39 70.35
CA THR A 770 -33.00 -14.53 69.33
C THR A 770 -34.05 -13.99 68.36
N ASP A 771 -33.91 -12.73 67.96
CA ASP A 771 -34.77 -12.13 66.93
C ASP A 771 -34.38 -12.66 65.55
N VAL A 772 -35.37 -13.07 64.75
CA VAL A 772 -35.15 -13.65 63.43
C VAL A 772 -36.22 -13.15 62.48
N VAL A 773 -35.80 -12.77 61.27
CA VAL A 773 -36.72 -12.37 60.21
C VAL A 773 -37.51 -13.59 59.73
N ALA A 774 -38.83 -13.50 59.73
CA ALA A 774 -39.73 -14.58 59.30
C ALA A 774 -39.87 -14.66 57.76
N PRO A 775 -40.34 -15.80 57.22
CA PRO A 775 -41.01 -15.83 55.93
C PRO A 775 -42.33 -15.06 56.01
N TYR A 776 -42.70 -14.36 54.92
CA TYR A 776 -44.01 -13.70 54.83
C TYR A 776 -45.13 -14.71 55.02
N GLY A 777 -46.12 -14.39 55.86
CA GLY A 777 -47.24 -15.29 56.13
C GLY A 777 -46.94 -16.44 57.09
N MET A 778 -45.83 -16.42 57.82
CA MET A 778 -45.48 -17.48 58.79
C MET A 778 -45.44 -16.93 60.21
N GLY A 779 -46.25 -17.50 61.11
CA GLY A 779 -46.29 -17.13 62.53
C GLY A 779 -45.17 -17.80 63.35
N GLU A 780 -45.00 -17.36 64.59
CA GLU A 780 -43.92 -17.80 65.49
C GLU A 780 -43.90 -19.32 65.75
N ASP A 781 -45.07 -19.91 66.02
CA ASP A 781 -45.18 -21.34 66.33
C ASP A 781 -44.84 -22.21 65.11
N ASP A 782 -45.34 -21.83 63.94
CA ASP A 782 -45.10 -22.54 62.68
C ASP A 782 -43.64 -22.41 62.24
N PHE A 783 -43.09 -21.19 62.34
CA PHE A 783 -41.67 -20.95 62.12
C PHE A 783 -40.80 -21.81 63.03
N THR A 784 -41.08 -21.83 64.32
CA THR A 784 -40.31 -22.59 65.31
C THR A 784 -40.35 -24.09 65.01
N SER A 785 -41.54 -24.63 64.73
CA SER A 785 -41.73 -26.04 64.38
C SER A 785 -40.98 -26.44 63.11
N LYS A 786 -41.17 -25.69 62.01
CA LYS A 786 -40.51 -25.99 60.73
C LYS A 786 -39.00 -25.78 60.79
N MET A 787 -38.54 -24.75 61.50
CA MET A 787 -37.10 -24.50 61.72
C MET A 787 -36.45 -25.60 62.53
N ASP A 788 -37.09 -26.09 63.61
CA ASP A 788 -36.56 -27.20 64.40
C ASP A 788 -36.45 -28.49 63.59
N ASN A 789 -37.43 -28.78 62.72
CA ASN A 789 -37.41 -29.92 61.81
C ASN A 789 -36.29 -29.78 60.75
N ALA A 790 -36.27 -28.65 60.03
CA ALA A 790 -35.29 -28.42 58.97
C ALA A 790 -33.85 -28.41 59.52
N ARG A 791 -33.65 -27.87 60.73
CA ARG A 791 -32.37 -27.97 61.44
C ARG A 791 -31.99 -29.41 61.73
N ALA A 792 -32.89 -30.20 62.31
CA ALA A 792 -32.59 -31.59 62.67
C ALA A 792 -32.12 -32.39 61.45
N GLU A 793 -32.70 -32.10 60.29
CA GLU A 793 -32.27 -32.65 59.02
C GLU A 793 -30.90 -32.11 58.57
N ALA A 794 -30.70 -30.79 58.56
CA ALA A 794 -29.45 -30.16 58.12
C ALA A 794 -28.22 -30.57 58.95
N PHE A 795 -28.41 -30.83 60.25
CA PHE A 795 -27.36 -31.27 61.18
C PHE A 795 -27.30 -32.79 61.36
N LYS A 796 -28.06 -33.56 60.58
CA LYS A 796 -28.05 -35.03 60.66
C LYS A 796 -26.64 -35.56 60.41
N GLY A 797 -26.07 -36.21 61.42
CA GLY A 797 -24.70 -36.77 61.39
C GLY A 797 -23.57 -35.78 61.71
N LEU A 798 -23.86 -34.51 62.06
CA LEU A 798 -22.85 -33.47 62.34
C LEU A 798 -22.75 -33.06 63.82
N GLY A 799 -23.68 -33.53 64.68
CA GLY A 799 -23.85 -33.05 66.05
C GLY A 799 -24.50 -31.65 66.07
N SER A 800 -25.62 -31.49 66.76
CA SER A 800 -26.34 -30.21 66.82
C SER A 800 -25.86 -29.40 68.03
N PRO A 801 -25.14 -28.28 67.87
CA PRO A 801 -24.85 -27.39 68.99
C PRO A 801 -26.15 -26.81 69.55
N SER A 802 -26.24 -26.64 70.88
CA SER A 802 -27.44 -26.14 71.56
C SER A 802 -27.69 -24.63 71.33
N ASN A 803 -26.66 -23.89 70.91
CA ASN A 803 -26.62 -22.41 70.94
C ASN A 803 -26.43 -21.80 69.53
N PHE A 804 -27.23 -22.22 68.54
CA PHE A 804 -27.22 -21.59 67.22
C PHE A 804 -28.46 -20.69 67.06
N ALA A 805 -28.33 -19.62 66.27
CA ALA A 805 -29.44 -18.75 65.89
C ALA A 805 -29.62 -18.79 64.37
N PRO A 806 -30.84 -18.98 63.84
CA PRO A 806 -31.06 -18.92 62.42
C PRO A 806 -30.93 -17.48 61.93
N VAL A 807 -30.36 -17.32 60.73
CA VAL A 807 -30.16 -16.03 60.09
C VAL A 807 -30.69 -16.14 58.67
N LYS A 808 -31.63 -15.27 58.31
CA LYS A 808 -32.14 -15.17 56.94
C LYS A 808 -31.02 -14.63 56.04
N LEU A 809 -30.73 -15.35 54.97
CA LEU A 809 -29.68 -15.02 54.01
C LEU A 809 -30.27 -14.28 52.80
N PRO A 810 -29.45 -13.58 51.99
CA PRO A 810 -29.92 -12.89 50.79
C PRO A 810 -30.65 -13.81 49.79
N SER A 811 -30.34 -15.11 49.81
CA SER A 811 -30.98 -16.14 48.99
C SER A 811 -32.40 -16.51 49.42
N GLY A 812 -32.92 -15.92 50.50
CA GLY A 812 -34.21 -16.28 51.11
C GLY A 812 -34.17 -17.53 52.00
N ARG A 813 -33.04 -18.24 52.05
CA ARG A 813 -32.80 -19.42 52.90
C ARG A 813 -32.32 -19.01 54.28
N TYR A 814 -32.42 -19.92 55.25
CA TYR A 814 -31.91 -19.71 56.60
C TYR A 814 -30.59 -20.43 56.80
N GLY A 815 -29.54 -19.67 57.14
CA GLY A 815 -28.29 -20.22 57.65
C GLY A 815 -28.33 -20.34 59.17
N PHE A 816 -27.41 -21.11 59.74
CA PHE A 816 -27.31 -21.28 61.19
C PHE A 816 -26.05 -20.59 61.72
N ARG A 817 -26.22 -19.59 62.58
CA ARG A 817 -25.11 -18.82 63.17
C ARG A 817 -24.58 -19.49 64.42
N VAL A 818 -23.26 -19.63 64.51
CA VAL A 818 -22.51 -20.02 65.71
C VAL A 818 -21.52 -18.90 66.03
N GLY A 819 -21.80 -18.12 67.08
CA GLY A 819 -21.07 -16.88 67.38
C GLY A 819 -21.22 -15.85 66.26
N ASN A 820 -20.10 -15.45 65.62
CA ASN A 820 -20.08 -14.50 64.50
C ASN A 820 -19.84 -15.17 63.13
N ARG A 821 -20.07 -16.49 63.01
CA ARG A 821 -19.88 -17.25 61.76
C ARG A 821 -21.10 -18.10 61.43
N LEU A 822 -21.32 -18.35 60.15
CA LEU A 822 -22.31 -19.33 59.69
C LEU A 822 -21.72 -20.74 59.77
N ALA A 823 -22.54 -21.71 60.16
CA ALA A 823 -22.18 -23.12 60.16
C ALA A 823 -21.95 -23.59 58.73
N THR A 824 -20.90 -24.40 58.53
CA THR A 824 -20.53 -24.95 57.23
C THR A 824 -20.36 -26.47 57.30
N LYS A 825 -20.58 -27.13 56.16
CA LYS A 825 -20.28 -28.55 55.91
C LYS A 825 -19.51 -28.64 54.60
N ASP A 826 -18.35 -29.30 54.60
CA ASP A 826 -17.49 -29.45 53.42
C ASP A 826 -17.16 -28.11 52.71
N GLY A 827 -17.01 -27.04 53.50
CA GLY A 827 -16.72 -25.69 53.00
C GLY A 827 -17.94 -24.90 52.48
N GLN A 828 -19.14 -25.50 52.44
CA GLN A 828 -20.39 -24.83 52.05
C GLN A 828 -21.22 -24.43 53.27
N ILE A 829 -21.89 -23.27 53.19
CA ILE A 829 -22.79 -22.81 54.25
C ILE A 829 -23.97 -23.77 54.38
N LEU A 830 -24.20 -24.27 55.59
CA LEU A 830 -25.40 -25.05 55.90
C LEU A 830 -26.60 -24.11 55.87
N THR A 831 -27.51 -24.37 54.93
CA THR A 831 -28.74 -23.58 54.76
C THR A 831 -29.95 -24.48 54.64
N VAL A 832 -31.05 -24.04 55.23
CA VAL A 832 -32.35 -24.68 55.11
C VAL A 832 -33.35 -23.77 54.43
N GLU A 833 -34.34 -24.40 53.80
CA GLU A 833 -35.51 -23.72 53.29
C GLU A 833 -36.68 -24.09 54.17
N ILE A 834 -37.52 -23.10 54.46
CA ILE A 834 -38.64 -23.24 55.38
C ILE A 834 -39.83 -22.66 54.64
N ASN A 835 -40.60 -23.58 54.07
CA ASN A 835 -41.77 -23.30 53.24
C ASN A 835 -43.05 -23.43 54.04
#